data_AF-A0A933JTK2-F1
#
_entry.id   AF-A0A933JTK2-F1
#
_cell.length_a   1.000
_cell.length_b   1.000
_cell.length_c   1.000
_cell.angle_alpha   90.00
_cell.angle_beta   90.00
_cell.angle_gamma   90.00
#
_symmetry.space_group_name_H-M   'P 1'
#
loop_
_entity.id
_entity.type
_entity.pdbx_description
1 polymer ?
#
loop_
_entity_poly.entity_id
_entity_poly.type
_entity_poly.pdbx_seq_one_letter_code
_entity_poly.pdbx_strand_id
1 'polypeptide(L)'
;MKAGPTVHLSAYGVELSVNLPDRESLAELVLALPPELASISAPSRPVSAHTIDVVPGDDWLRHLERELGKSLASRSAEFVFLHAGLVAFRGHGILIPGRSWAGKSVLVEAFIRAGASYYSDEFAVFGRDGLARSFARRLCVRSPFGNRRWIDVPRVVGPPIPISLILATRFVAGARWKPAIKRGAFAVLPVIDSAMVGRLAPERVLSLAAKLAKSAVGLEGPRPNASYLASWTLDVLDRALDSGPEDFVEELEATVCRKLETKESPEDGAAICFVHLGPSAPPPHLLDAIDQARIHNPRSPIFVVVEDGNVPILTALLESIDHDGVTVVGTSTLKVTAEHRLFQETQGFEQEFRSGFWRYSSERFFVLEELMISLGLEELFHAESDVMLYCSLTRQRDSFRQAGEMVVPKDSPDRVIPSLVYIGRRAVLKELNQLISSVANLAANDMRTLGRFSNEHPDRVGLLPLVPPELGQRSLGYELFQSVFDAAAIGQFLGGIDPRNTTELDTTGFINETAEYSCADLDFQWTFVAGNRVPVCRPKSRPQDQWTQINTLHVHAKNLHRFSSRVWLDKSELVTGERLQALAEAHYDEETSFDRLDRARSIYVESDRLDSFFSEIWPKLSGSRYSLISHNGDLEVGARFGGILMDPKLELWLAQNALISHPKLVQAPIGFANSEWPHGDLDLAFEAISKLAKRRKTELLHLDFSLETHESRPQVSRIVREAFAGSPPRPNPPLPFETYLEVLSRHRFALCPRGNGIDTHRLWECLYLGVTPIVERSKHTEHWATLDLPILLVDDWSEVTRERLEAHVPQSSPPYASMLMSSYRRMLS
;
A
#
# COMPACT_ATOMS: atom_id res chain seq x y z
N MET A 1 25.84 44.51 12.53
CA MET A 1 24.81 43.65 11.90
C MET A 1 23.89 44.56 11.10
N LYS A 2 23.73 44.33 9.79
CA LYS A 2 22.72 45.04 9.00
C LYS A 2 21.36 44.51 9.45
N ALA A 3 20.45 45.37 9.90
CA ALA A 3 19.09 44.97 10.21
C ALA A 3 18.44 44.39 8.94
N GLY A 4 17.82 43.21 9.05
CA GLY A 4 17.09 42.60 7.94
C GLY A 4 15.85 43.42 7.55
N PRO A 5 15.21 43.10 6.41
CA PRO A 5 14.06 43.85 5.92
C PRO A 5 12.83 43.67 6.83
N THR A 6 12.06 44.75 7.02
CA THR A 6 10.72 44.68 7.63
C THR A 6 9.67 44.42 6.54
N VAL A 7 8.82 43.41 6.74
CA VAL A 7 7.72 43.05 5.85
C VAL A 7 6.39 43.40 6.49
N HIS A 8 5.49 44.03 5.75
CA HIS A 8 4.13 44.32 6.21
C HIS A 8 3.15 43.29 5.64
N LEU A 9 2.35 42.70 6.53
CA LEU A 9 1.37 41.67 6.23
C LEU A 9 -0.02 42.15 6.65
N SER A 10 -1.05 41.82 5.88
CA SER A 10 -2.44 42.07 6.22
C SER A 10 -3.28 40.84 5.94
N ALA A 11 -4.02 40.37 6.95
CA ALA A 11 -5.06 39.35 6.78
C ALA A 11 -6.06 39.43 7.93
N TYR A 12 -7.30 39.01 7.68
CA TYR A 12 -8.36 38.95 8.70
C TYR A 12 -8.59 40.27 9.46
N GLY A 13 -8.41 41.40 8.75
CA GLY A 13 -8.56 42.74 9.31
C GLY A 13 -7.46 43.16 10.29
N VAL A 14 -6.31 42.47 10.29
CA VAL A 14 -5.15 42.78 11.15
C VAL A 14 -3.95 43.12 10.28
N GLU A 15 -3.30 44.25 10.58
CA GLU A 15 -2.03 44.64 9.99
C GLU A 15 -0.86 44.33 10.94
N LEU A 16 0.18 43.68 10.42
CA LEU A 16 1.35 43.24 11.16
C LEU A 16 2.64 43.68 10.44
N SER A 17 3.69 43.95 11.21
CA SER A 17 5.04 44.17 10.71
C SER A 17 5.93 43.02 11.19
N VAL A 18 6.73 42.42 10.30
CA VAL A 18 7.66 41.34 10.62
C VAL A 18 9.07 41.80 10.32
N ASN A 19 9.92 41.85 11.34
CA ASN A 19 11.35 42.13 11.16
C ASN A 19 12.07 40.83 10.87
N LEU A 20 12.59 40.68 9.64
CA LEU A 20 13.33 39.50 9.22
C LEU A 20 14.80 39.56 9.68
N PRO A 21 15.44 38.40 9.90
CA PRO A 21 16.84 38.35 10.32
C PRO A 21 17.80 38.79 9.19
N ASP A 22 17.46 38.49 7.93
CA ASP A 22 18.23 38.85 6.73
C ASP A 22 17.33 38.90 5.47
N ARG A 23 17.92 39.24 4.31
CA ARG A 23 17.19 39.33 3.03
C ARG A 23 16.87 37.98 2.39
N GLU A 24 17.66 36.93 2.66
CA GLU A 24 17.47 35.60 2.08
C GLU A 24 16.20 34.94 2.67
N SER A 25 15.92 35.24 3.94
CA SER A 25 14.72 34.85 4.68
C SER A 25 13.39 35.31 4.05
N LEU A 26 13.41 36.29 3.12
CA LEU A 26 12.21 36.77 2.45
C LEU A 26 11.56 35.70 1.56
N ALA A 27 12.36 34.90 0.86
CA ALA A 27 11.86 33.85 -0.02
C ALA A 27 11.22 32.71 0.79
N GLU A 28 11.86 32.32 1.90
CA GLU A 28 11.34 31.33 2.84
C GLU A 28 10.05 31.79 3.51
N LEU A 29 9.95 33.07 3.87
CA LEU A 29 8.74 33.68 4.41
C LEU A 29 7.56 33.52 3.45
N VAL A 30 7.73 33.87 2.17
CA VAL A 30 6.66 33.78 1.16
C VAL A 30 6.16 32.34 1.01
N LEU A 31 7.07 31.36 1.04
CA LEU A 31 6.72 29.94 0.96
C LEU A 31 6.02 29.42 2.23
N ALA A 32 6.32 30.00 3.39
CA ALA A 32 5.76 29.59 4.68
C ALA A 32 4.40 30.25 4.99
N LEU A 33 4.16 31.46 4.49
CA LEU A 33 2.90 32.17 4.76
C LEU A 33 1.70 31.42 4.16
N PRO A 34 0.57 31.38 4.89
CA PRO A 34 -0.72 31.06 4.31
C PRO A 34 -0.96 31.87 3.03
N PRO A 35 -1.48 31.29 1.94
CA PRO A 35 -1.83 32.02 0.73
C PRO A 35 -2.71 33.26 1.00
N GLU A 36 -3.52 33.20 2.05
CA GLU A 36 -4.38 34.30 2.51
C GLU A 36 -3.61 35.52 3.03
N LEU A 37 -2.31 35.38 3.32
CA LEU A 37 -1.40 36.43 3.80
C LEU A 37 -0.47 36.97 2.70
N ALA A 38 -0.62 36.52 1.45
CA ALA A 38 0.34 36.77 0.37
C ALA A 38 0.30 38.18 -0.24
N SER A 39 -0.60 39.08 0.16
CA SER A 39 -0.59 40.47 -0.30
C SER A 39 0.49 41.28 0.43
N ILE A 40 1.74 41.14 0.01
CA ILE A 40 2.87 41.96 0.50
C ILE A 40 2.75 43.34 -0.15
N SER A 41 2.49 44.37 0.67
CA SER A 41 2.37 45.75 0.19
C SER A 41 3.59 46.58 0.61
N ALA A 42 4.13 47.40 -0.30
CA ALA A 42 5.07 48.46 0.07
C ALA A 42 4.34 49.58 0.84
N PRO A 43 4.99 50.24 1.81
CA PRO A 43 4.32 51.08 2.79
C PRO A 43 3.68 52.31 2.14
N SER A 44 2.37 52.50 2.33
CA SER A 44 1.68 53.74 1.95
C SER A 44 1.45 54.69 3.12
N ARG A 45 1.66 54.28 4.38
CA ARG A 45 1.69 55.12 5.60
C ARG A 45 2.23 54.34 6.82
N PRO A 46 2.79 55.01 7.84
CA PRO A 46 3.13 54.38 9.12
C PRO A 46 1.83 54.04 9.86
N VAL A 47 1.46 52.77 9.89
CA VAL A 47 0.39 52.27 10.75
C VAL A 47 1.02 51.82 12.07
N SER A 48 0.33 51.99 13.19
CA SER A 48 0.70 51.44 14.50
C SER A 48 0.55 49.90 14.51
N ALA A 49 1.23 49.23 13.59
CA ALA A 49 1.19 47.79 13.41
C ALA A 49 2.02 47.11 14.50
N HIS A 50 1.54 45.98 15.01
CA HIS A 50 2.30 45.17 15.94
C HIS A 50 3.51 44.57 15.22
N THR A 51 4.69 44.82 15.76
CA THR A 51 5.94 44.29 15.21
C THR A 51 6.27 42.93 15.85
N ILE A 52 6.54 41.94 15.01
CA ILE A 52 7.07 40.63 15.40
C ILE A 52 8.56 40.62 15.03
N ASP A 53 9.41 40.51 16.05
CA ASP A 53 10.85 40.37 15.88
C ASP A 53 11.22 38.89 15.76
N VAL A 54 11.72 38.50 14.59
CA VAL A 54 12.18 37.12 14.36
C VAL A 54 13.60 36.98 14.91
N VAL A 55 13.79 36.01 15.81
CA VAL A 55 15.11 35.68 16.34
C VAL A 55 15.85 34.78 15.33
N PRO A 56 17.10 35.08 14.95
CA PRO A 56 17.90 34.23 14.07
C PRO A 56 18.14 32.83 14.66
N GLY A 57 18.06 31.77 13.83
CA GLY A 57 18.37 30.38 14.19
C GLY A 57 17.60 29.36 13.34
N ASP A 58 17.96 28.07 13.45
CA ASP A 58 17.47 26.99 12.56
C ASP A 58 15.95 26.76 12.57
N ASP A 59 15.19 27.32 13.52
CA ASP A 59 13.73 27.13 13.68
C ASP A 59 12.95 28.47 13.66
N TRP A 60 13.52 29.52 13.05
CA TRP A 60 12.95 30.87 13.06
C TRP A 60 11.57 30.96 12.37
N LEU A 61 11.36 30.21 11.28
CA LEU A 61 10.09 30.14 10.55
C LEU A 61 8.94 29.67 11.45
N ARG A 62 9.20 28.67 12.28
CA ARG A 62 8.20 28.12 13.21
C ARG A 62 7.87 29.10 14.33
N HIS A 63 8.88 29.82 14.84
CA HIS A 63 8.64 30.89 15.80
C HIS A 63 7.72 31.94 15.19
N LEU A 64 8.03 32.39 13.99
CA LEU A 64 7.25 33.38 13.26
C LEU A 64 5.81 32.91 13.02
N GLU A 65 5.63 31.72 12.47
CA GLU A 65 4.32 31.10 12.22
C GLU A 65 3.41 31.08 13.47
N ARG A 66 3.99 30.72 14.63
CA ARG A 66 3.30 30.70 15.91
C ARG A 66 2.92 32.11 16.38
N GLU A 67 3.85 33.05 16.31
CA GLU A 67 3.60 34.44 16.74
C GLU A 67 2.64 35.17 15.80
N LEU A 68 2.67 34.87 14.50
CA LEU A 68 1.69 35.34 13.51
C LEU A 68 0.29 34.83 13.86
N GLY A 69 0.13 33.51 14.08
CA GLY A 69 -1.16 32.92 14.45
C GLY A 69 -1.72 33.54 15.73
N LYS A 70 -0.90 33.69 16.77
CA LYS A 70 -1.30 34.35 18.02
C LYS A 70 -1.69 35.81 17.82
N SER A 71 -0.92 36.55 17.03
CA SER A 71 -1.14 37.98 16.78
C SER A 71 -2.44 38.22 16.01
N LEU A 72 -2.68 37.44 14.94
CA LEU A 72 -3.92 37.49 14.18
C LEU A 72 -5.12 37.15 15.05
N ALA A 73 -5.03 36.05 15.80
CA ALA A 73 -6.13 35.57 16.62
C ALA A 73 -6.47 36.53 17.78
N SER A 74 -5.48 37.15 18.42
CA SER A 74 -5.72 38.08 19.53
C SER A 74 -6.17 39.48 19.11
N ARG A 75 -5.88 39.90 17.86
CA ARG A 75 -6.12 41.28 17.38
C ARG A 75 -7.26 41.41 16.37
N SER A 76 -7.70 40.31 15.76
CA SER A 76 -8.80 40.39 14.79
C SER A 76 -10.12 40.82 15.45
N ALA A 77 -10.68 41.93 14.97
CA ALA A 77 -11.99 42.44 15.40
C ALA A 77 -13.15 41.77 14.64
N GLU A 78 -12.87 41.14 13.51
CA GLU A 78 -13.88 40.63 12.58
C GLU A 78 -14.01 39.10 12.60
N PHE A 79 -12.93 38.39 12.93
CA PHE A 79 -12.88 36.93 12.87
C PHE A 79 -12.69 36.29 14.25
N VAL A 80 -13.17 35.06 14.38
CA VAL A 80 -12.98 34.21 15.56
C VAL A 80 -12.03 33.08 15.21
N PHE A 81 -10.99 32.90 16.03
CA PHE A 81 -9.99 31.84 15.87
C PHE A 81 -10.19 30.77 16.93
N LEU A 82 -10.32 29.51 16.49
CA LEU A 82 -10.45 28.34 17.34
C LEU A 82 -9.24 27.43 17.17
N HIS A 83 -8.75 26.84 18.26
CA HIS A 83 -7.68 25.85 18.19
C HIS A 83 -8.24 24.50 17.73
N ALA A 84 -8.41 24.36 16.42
CA ALA A 84 -9.08 23.24 15.77
C ALA A 84 -8.49 23.02 14.37
N GLY A 85 -8.51 21.76 13.93
CA GLY A 85 -8.28 21.42 12.52
C GLY A 85 -9.58 21.55 11.74
N LEU A 86 -9.48 21.89 10.46
CA LEU A 86 -10.61 22.07 9.56
C LEU A 86 -10.30 21.47 8.18
N VAL A 87 -11.21 20.63 7.71
CA VAL A 87 -11.24 20.09 6.35
C VAL A 87 -12.63 20.27 5.75
N ALA A 88 -12.72 20.25 4.43
CA ALA A 88 -13.97 20.37 3.69
C ALA A 88 -14.21 19.16 2.80
N PHE A 89 -15.46 18.69 2.74
CA PHE A 89 -15.88 17.64 1.84
C PHE A 89 -17.20 18.04 1.18
N ARG A 90 -17.24 18.05 -0.16
CA ARG A 90 -18.40 18.48 -0.97
C ARG A 90 -19.04 19.81 -0.51
N GLY A 91 -18.22 20.78 -0.08
CA GLY A 91 -18.68 22.09 0.40
C GLY A 91 -19.09 22.17 1.88
N HIS A 92 -19.01 21.06 2.62
CA HIS A 92 -19.32 20.99 4.05
C HIS A 92 -18.06 20.85 4.90
N GLY A 93 -17.97 21.62 5.99
CA GLY A 93 -16.83 21.63 6.89
C GLY A 93 -16.93 20.59 8.02
N ILE A 94 -15.80 19.93 8.28
CA ILE A 94 -15.59 19.03 9.41
C ILE A 94 -14.60 19.71 10.36
N LEU A 95 -15.09 20.12 11.52
CA LEU A 95 -14.30 20.80 12.54
C LEU A 95 -13.77 19.79 13.57
N ILE A 96 -12.47 19.82 13.84
CA ILE A 96 -11.79 18.92 14.78
C ILE A 96 -11.27 19.76 15.95
N PRO A 97 -12.11 20.05 16.96
CA PRO A 97 -11.69 20.81 18.14
C PRO A 97 -10.76 19.97 19.04
N GLY A 98 -9.85 20.64 19.74
CA GLY A 98 -9.03 20.00 20.75
C GLY A 98 -7.77 20.78 21.06
N ARG A 99 -7.21 20.58 22.25
CA ARG A 99 -5.93 21.20 22.65
C ARG A 99 -4.77 20.66 21.81
N SER A 100 -3.59 21.29 21.93
CA SER A 100 -2.33 20.69 21.46
C SER A 100 -2.23 19.24 21.95
N TRP A 101 -1.74 18.34 21.09
CA TRP A 101 -1.58 16.90 21.36
C TRP A 101 -2.85 16.02 21.31
N ALA A 102 -4.02 16.58 20.99
CA ALA A 102 -5.24 15.77 20.81
C ALA A 102 -5.25 14.88 19.53
N GLY A 103 -4.22 14.95 18.69
CA GLY A 103 -4.14 14.19 17.44
C GLY A 103 -4.90 14.81 16.26
N LYS A 104 -5.13 16.14 16.28
CA LYS A 104 -5.85 16.90 15.24
C LYS A 104 -5.16 16.81 13.88
N SER A 105 -3.87 17.16 13.80
CA SER A 105 -3.13 17.18 12.53
C SER A 105 -3.06 15.79 11.88
N VAL A 106 -2.97 14.72 12.68
CA VAL A 106 -3.04 13.33 12.19
C VAL A 106 -4.40 13.05 11.54
N LEU A 107 -5.48 13.54 12.15
CA LEU A 107 -6.83 13.35 11.62
C LEU A 107 -7.08 14.22 10.38
N VAL A 108 -6.57 15.46 10.35
CA VAL A 108 -6.57 16.32 9.16
C VAL A 108 -5.82 15.66 8.00
N GLU A 109 -4.63 15.11 8.23
CA GLU A 109 -3.90 14.34 7.21
C GLU A 109 -4.75 13.19 6.66
N ALA A 110 -5.35 12.39 7.55
CA ALA A 110 -6.17 11.26 7.16
C ALA A 110 -7.38 11.67 6.31
N PHE A 111 -8.04 12.79 6.65
CA PHE A 111 -9.13 13.34 5.84
C PHE A 111 -8.66 13.78 4.45
N ILE A 112 -7.52 14.45 4.35
CA ILE A 112 -6.95 14.87 3.06
C ILE A 112 -6.62 13.64 2.21
N ARG A 113 -6.00 12.61 2.81
CA ARG A 113 -5.73 11.34 2.14
C ARG A 113 -6.99 10.63 1.66
N ALA A 114 -8.11 10.80 2.39
CA ALA A 114 -9.41 10.24 2.04
C ALA A 114 -10.21 11.10 1.03
N GLY A 115 -9.66 12.22 0.55
CA GLY A 115 -10.26 13.06 -0.49
C GLY A 115 -10.88 14.37 -0.01
N ALA A 116 -10.75 14.72 1.28
CA ALA A 116 -11.19 16.03 1.77
C ALA A 116 -10.21 17.14 1.36
N SER A 117 -10.75 18.35 1.14
CA SER A 117 -9.96 19.55 0.90
C SER A 117 -9.42 20.13 2.20
N TYR A 118 -8.14 20.50 2.21
CA TYR A 118 -7.48 21.10 3.36
C TYR A 118 -7.91 22.57 3.57
N TYR A 119 -8.26 22.94 4.80
CA TYR A 119 -8.57 24.33 5.17
C TYR A 119 -7.63 24.85 6.26
N SER A 120 -7.42 24.09 7.35
CA SER A 120 -6.41 24.41 8.37
C SER A 120 -6.12 23.24 9.33
N ASP A 121 -5.00 23.29 10.06
CA ASP A 121 -4.62 22.26 11.04
C ASP A 121 -4.48 22.77 12.49
N GLU A 122 -4.04 24.01 12.67
CA GLU A 122 -3.83 24.64 14.00
C GLU A 122 -4.95 25.59 14.42
N PHE A 123 -5.45 26.40 13.48
CA PHE A 123 -6.47 27.41 13.72
C PHE A 123 -7.60 27.33 12.70
N ALA A 124 -8.82 27.07 13.15
CA ALA A 124 -10.01 27.25 12.33
C ALA A 124 -10.51 28.68 12.51
N VAL A 125 -10.72 29.38 11.38
CA VAL A 125 -11.05 30.81 11.36
C VAL A 125 -12.50 30.99 10.91
N PHE A 126 -13.26 31.82 11.60
CA PHE A 126 -14.69 32.03 11.34
C PHE A 126 -15.02 33.50 11.18
N GLY A 127 -15.81 33.82 10.15
CA GLY A 127 -16.37 35.15 9.95
C GLY A 127 -17.57 35.42 10.86
N ARG A 128 -18.03 36.68 10.88
CA ARG A 128 -19.27 37.06 11.59
C ARG A 128 -20.51 36.36 11.05
N ASP A 129 -20.48 35.86 9.82
CA ASP A 129 -21.54 35.05 9.23
C ASP A 129 -21.68 33.67 9.89
N GLY A 130 -20.62 33.16 10.53
CA GLY A 130 -20.55 31.81 11.10
C GLY A 130 -19.97 30.78 10.12
N LEU A 131 -19.54 31.20 8.93
CA LEU A 131 -18.89 30.35 7.96
C LEU A 131 -17.38 30.30 8.22
N ALA A 132 -16.78 29.15 8.03
CA ALA A 132 -15.35 28.96 8.18
C ALA A 132 -14.57 29.50 6.97
N ARG A 133 -13.38 30.04 7.23
CA ARG A 133 -12.43 30.54 6.23
C ARG A 133 -11.18 29.66 6.22
N SER A 134 -10.54 29.52 5.06
CA SER A 134 -9.28 28.78 4.93
C SER A 134 -8.16 29.49 5.67
N PHE A 135 -7.27 28.75 6.32
CA PHE A 135 -6.05 29.28 6.95
C PHE A 135 -4.94 28.27 6.70
N ALA A 136 -4.59 28.11 5.42
CA ALA A 136 -3.86 26.96 4.91
C ALA A 136 -2.36 27.05 5.17
N ARG A 137 -1.95 26.77 6.41
CA ARG A 137 -0.53 26.65 6.82
C ARG A 137 0.07 25.32 6.39
N ARG A 138 1.39 25.21 6.46
CA ARG A 138 2.10 23.93 6.27
C ARG A 138 1.61 22.93 7.32
N LEU A 139 1.11 21.78 6.86
CA LEU A 139 0.62 20.74 7.75
C LEU A 139 1.79 20.07 8.49
N CYS A 140 1.76 20.10 9.83
CA CYS A 140 2.77 19.45 10.66
C CYS A 140 2.13 18.34 11.49
N VAL A 141 2.48 17.10 11.20
CA VAL A 141 1.96 15.93 11.93
C VAL A 141 2.98 15.49 12.97
N ARG A 142 2.51 15.30 14.20
CA ARG A 142 3.30 14.77 15.31
C ARG A 142 3.00 13.29 15.51
N SER A 143 4.04 12.49 15.65
CA SER A 143 3.89 11.10 16.10
C SER A 143 3.48 11.05 17.58
N PRO A 144 2.90 9.93 18.06
CA PRO A 144 2.62 9.71 19.49
C PRO A 144 3.86 9.87 20.39
N PHE A 145 5.05 9.71 19.81
CA PHE A 145 6.34 9.75 20.48
C PHE A 145 7.04 11.11 20.38
N GLY A 146 6.40 12.13 19.79
CA GLY A 146 6.87 13.52 19.79
C GLY A 146 7.61 13.98 18.54
N ASN A 147 7.98 13.08 17.63
CA ASN A 147 8.62 13.42 16.36
C ASN A 147 7.66 14.19 15.44
N ARG A 148 8.20 15.09 14.61
CA ARG A 148 7.42 15.94 13.69
C ARG A 148 7.76 15.63 12.25
N ARG A 149 6.72 15.54 11.41
CA ARG A 149 6.83 15.41 9.96
C ARG A 149 6.02 16.53 9.31
N TRP A 150 6.64 17.23 8.38
CA TRP A 150 5.95 18.21 7.54
C TRP A 150 5.35 17.51 6.33
N ILE A 151 4.13 17.90 5.97
CA ILE A 151 3.40 17.30 4.85
C ILE A 151 3.06 18.41 3.88
N ASP A 152 3.50 18.24 2.64
CA ASP A 152 3.09 19.11 1.55
C ASP A 152 1.67 18.77 1.14
N VAL A 153 0.78 19.71 1.40
CA VAL A 153 -0.65 19.65 1.05
C VAL A 153 -0.97 20.83 0.12
N PRO A 154 -1.88 20.68 -0.84
CA PRO A 154 -2.36 21.81 -1.64
C PRO A 154 -2.91 22.91 -0.73
N ARG A 155 -2.25 24.08 -0.72
CA ARG A 155 -2.64 25.27 0.06
C ARG A 155 -3.35 26.25 -0.87
N VAL A 156 -4.62 26.00 -1.14
CA VAL A 156 -5.46 26.86 -2.00
C VAL A 156 -6.49 27.56 -1.11
N VAL A 157 -6.75 28.84 -1.38
CA VAL A 157 -7.81 29.60 -0.70
C VAL A 157 -9.17 29.05 -1.14
N GLY A 158 -9.83 28.32 -0.24
CA GLY A 158 -11.15 27.76 -0.48
C GLY A 158 -12.28 28.76 -0.21
N PRO A 159 -13.48 28.56 -0.78
CA PRO A 159 -14.64 29.41 -0.47
C PRO A 159 -15.04 29.29 1.01
N PRO A 160 -15.77 30.27 1.58
CA PRO A 160 -16.36 30.14 2.91
C PRO A 160 -17.32 28.94 3.00
N ILE A 161 -17.17 28.11 4.04
CA ILE A 161 -17.96 26.86 4.20
C ILE A 161 -18.75 26.82 5.51
N PRO A 162 -19.96 26.23 5.53
CA PRO A 162 -20.66 25.90 6.76
C PRO A 162 -20.00 24.71 7.47
N ILE A 163 -20.16 24.62 8.80
CA ILE A 163 -19.75 23.43 9.57
C ILE A 163 -20.96 22.53 9.76
N SER A 164 -20.79 21.27 9.40
CA SER A 164 -21.81 20.23 9.52
C SER A 164 -21.44 19.14 10.52
N LEU A 165 -20.14 18.89 10.73
CA LEU A 165 -19.67 17.95 11.74
C LEU A 165 -18.64 18.59 12.67
N ILE A 166 -18.76 18.27 13.95
CA ILE A 166 -17.78 18.60 14.99
C ILE A 166 -17.27 17.29 15.59
N LEU A 167 -16.00 16.95 15.37
CA LEU A 167 -15.38 15.71 15.83
C LEU A 167 -14.51 15.94 17.07
N ALA A 168 -15.11 15.77 18.25
CA ALA A 168 -14.41 15.89 19.53
C ALA A 168 -13.86 14.52 19.95
N THR A 169 -12.64 14.19 19.47
CA THR A 169 -12.08 12.84 19.62
C THR A 169 -10.64 12.83 20.12
N ARG A 170 -10.23 11.70 20.69
CA ARG A 170 -8.83 11.41 21.04
C ARG A 170 -8.45 10.01 20.55
N PHE A 171 -7.23 9.86 20.05
CA PHE A 171 -6.73 8.54 19.66
C PHE A 171 -6.57 7.64 20.90
N VAL A 172 -7.11 6.44 20.81
CA VAL A 172 -6.88 5.34 21.76
C VAL A 172 -6.63 4.09 20.92
N ALA A 173 -5.46 3.47 21.07
CA ALA A 173 -5.14 2.25 20.34
C ALA A 173 -6.16 1.16 20.71
N GLY A 174 -6.75 0.50 19.70
CA GLY A 174 -7.76 -0.55 19.92
C GLY A 174 -9.15 -0.05 20.37
N ALA A 175 -9.43 1.26 20.29
CA ALA A 175 -10.76 1.78 20.63
C ALA A 175 -11.76 1.65 19.48
N ARG A 176 -12.85 0.91 19.71
CA ARG A 176 -13.99 0.89 18.79
C ARG A 176 -14.64 2.28 18.69
N TRP A 177 -14.92 2.72 17.47
CA TRP A 177 -15.62 3.98 17.24
C TRP A 177 -17.09 3.87 17.64
N LYS A 178 -17.42 4.44 18.81
CA LYS A 178 -18.78 4.53 19.36
C LYS A 178 -18.99 5.92 19.96
N PRO A 179 -19.10 6.97 19.13
CA PRO A 179 -19.23 8.34 19.63
C PRO A 179 -20.59 8.56 20.29
N ALA A 180 -20.62 9.42 21.30
CA ALA A 180 -21.83 10.09 21.71
C ALA A 180 -22.20 11.12 20.64
N ILE A 181 -23.43 11.02 20.13
CA ILE A 181 -24.00 11.98 19.18
C ILE A 181 -24.54 13.17 19.99
N LYS A 182 -24.18 14.38 19.59
CA LYS A 182 -24.53 15.63 20.28
C LYS A 182 -25.20 16.60 19.31
N ARG A 183 -26.19 17.33 19.81
CA ARG A 183 -26.97 18.33 19.07
C ARG A 183 -27.04 19.65 19.83
N GLY A 184 -27.34 20.73 19.12
CA GLY A 184 -27.56 22.05 19.71
C GLY A 184 -26.38 22.52 20.55
N ALA A 185 -26.67 23.01 21.76
CA ALA A 185 -25.66 23.53 22.68
C ALA A 185 -24.58 22.49 23.05
N PHE A 186 -24.92 21.20 23.14
CA PHE A 186 -23.95 20.16 23.50
C PHE A 186 -22.93 19.88 22.40
N ALA A 187 -23.30 20.05 21.13
CA ALA A 187 -22.38 19.84 20.00
C ALA A 187 -21.23 20.86 19.98
N VAL A 188 -21.44 22.04 20.55
CA VAL A 188 -20.51 23.17 20.48
C VAL A 188 -19.71 23.40 21.76
N LEU A 189 -19.91 22.61 22.82
CA LEU A 189 -19.08 22.70 24.04
C LEU A 189 -17.58 22.52 23.73
N PRO A 190 -17.15 21.54 22.90
CA PRO A 190 -15.74 21.39 22.53
C PRO A 190 -15.19 22.61 21.77
N VAL A 191 -16.04 23.34 21.06
CA VAL A 191 -15.70 24.56 20.33
C VAL A 191 -15.42 25.70 21.31
N ILE A 192 -16.28 25.88 22.31
CA ILE A 192 -16.11 26.90 23.37
C ILE A 192 -14.81 26.64 24.13
N ASP A 193 -14.52 25.38 24.48
CA ASP A 193 -13.30 24.98 25.19
C ASP A 193 -12.02 25.17 24.36
N SER A 194 -12.14 25.20 23.04
CA SER A 194 -11.02 25.35 22.09
C SER A 194 -10.79 26.80 21.67
N ALA A 195 -11.59 27.76 22.15
CA ALA A 195 -11.46 29.17 21.78
C ALA A 195 -10.23 29.81 22.44
N MET A 196 -9.25 30.21 21.62
CA MET A 196 -7.98 30.78 22.09
C MET A 196 -8.18 32.12 22.83
N VAL A 197 -9.29 32.81 22.52
CA VAL A 197 -9.60 34.18 22.95
C VAL A 197 -10.88 34.21 23.80
N GLY A 198 -11.33 33.06 24.33
CA GLY A 198 -12.58 32.96 25.10
C GLY A 198 -12.68 33.95 26.28
N ARG A 199 -11.53 34.45 26.78
CA ARG A 199 -11.46 35.49 27.82
C ARG A 199 -11.44 36.94 27.32
N LEU A 200 -11.04 37.22 26.07
CA LEU A 200 -10.94 38.58 25.53
C LEU A 200 -12.13 38.96 24.62
N ALA A 201 -12.93 37.99 24.16
CA ALA A 201 -14.16 38.27 23.42
C ALA A 201 -15.24 37.16 23.54
N PRO A 202 -15.77 36.92 24.75
CA PRO A 202 -16.73 35.83 25.01
C PRO A 202 -18.00 35.93 24.17
N GLU A 203 -18.52 37.14 23.94
CA GLU A 203 -19.75 37.35 23.15
C GLU A 203 -19.62 36.84 21.71
N ARG A 204 -18.46 37.02 21.08
CA ARG A 204 -18.22 36.56 19.70
C ARG A 204 -18.12 35.04 19.62
N VAL A 205 -17.43 34.42 20.59
CA VAL A 205 -17.33 32.96 20.69
C VAL A 205 -18.70 32.34 20.93
N LEU A 206 -19.51 32.91 21.83
CA LEU A 206 -20.86 32.45 22.10
C LEU A 206 -21.79 32.65 20.91
N SER A 207 -21.67 33.77 20.19
CA SER A 207 -22.42 34.02 18.95
C SER A 207 -22.08 33.00 17.86
N LEU A 208 -20.79 32.68 17.67
CA LEU A 208 -20.36 31.62 16.78
C LEU A 208 -20.92 30.26 17.22
N ALA A 209 -20.77 29.89 18.50
CA ALA A 209 -21.28 28.64 19.03
C ALA A 209 -22.80 28.51 18.82
N ALA A 210 -23.56 29.58 19.02
CA ALA A 210 -25.01 29.59 18.78
C ALA A 210 -25.37 29.38 17.30
N LYS A 211 -24.53 29.81 16.36
CA LYS A 211 -24.72 29.56 14.92
C LYS A 211 -24.38 28.11 14.56
N LEU A 212 -23.24 27.62 15.02
CA LEU A 212 -22.79 26.24 14.77
C LEU A 212 -23.76 25.22 15.39
N ALA A 213 -24.35 25.52 16.55
CA ALA A 213 -25.34 24.68 17.21
C ALA A 213 -26.57 24.39 16.34
N LYS A 214 -26.88 25.24 15.36
CA LYS A 214 -28.01 25.06 14.44
C LYS A 214 -27.68 24.14 13.26
N SER A 215 -26.43 24.12 12.81
CA SER A 215 -26.03 23.45 11.57
C SER A 215 -25.17 22.19 11.76
N ALA A 216 -24.61 21.98 12.95
CA ALA A 216 -23.64 20.92 13.20
C ALA A 216 -24.20 19.76 14.03
N VAL A 217 -23.75 18.55 13.69
CA VAL A 217 -23.83 17.36 14.54
C VAL A 217 -22.47 17.14 15.19
N GLY A 218 -22.45 16.99 16.51
CA GLY A 218 -21.24 16.70 17.27
C GLY A 218 -21.07 15.20 17.48
N LEU A 219 -19.87 14.67 17.22
CA LEU A 219 -19.50 13.30 17.54
C LEU A 219 -18.35 13.32 18.55
N GLU A 220 -18.60 12.76 19.74
CA GLU A 220 -17.68 12.83 20.86
C GLU A 220 -17.31 11.44 21.38
N GLY A 221 -16.01 11.10 21.44
CA GLY A 221 -15.57 9.81 21.97
C GLY A 221 -14.12 9.43 21.64
N PRO A 222 -13.62 8.32 22.22
CA PRO A 222 -12.34 7.76 21.81
C PRO A 222 -12.42 7.26 20.37
N ARG A 223 -11.38 7.51 19.57
CA ARG A 223 -11.30 7.06 18.19
C ARG A 223 -10.21 6.00 17.98
N PRO A 224 -10.42 5.07 17.02
CA PRO A 224 -9.37 4.21 16.49
C PRO A 224 -8.41 5.00 15.59
N ASN A 225 -7.74 4.32 14.66
CA ASN A 225 -6.84 4.96 13.69
C ASN A 225 -7.54 6.10 12.92
N ALA A 226 -6.74 7.08 12.50
CA ALA A 226 -7.27 8.29 11.87
C ALA A 226 -7.85 8.02 10.47
N SER A 227 -7.22 7.14 9.68
CA SER A 227 -7.65 6.78 8.32
C SER A 227 -9.05 6.16 8.30
N TYR A 228 -9.35 5.27 9.24
CA TYR A 228 -10.68 4.71 9.41
C TYR A 228 -11.69 5.80 9.76
N LEU A 229 -11.42 6.60 10.78
CA LEU A 229 -12.37 7.63 11.20
C LEU A 229 -12.63 8.61 10.06
N ALA A 230 -11.60 8.96 9.30
CA ALA A 230 -11.73 9.82 8.14
C ALA A 230 -12.65 9.21 7.08
N SER A 231 -12.35 7.98 6.63
CA SER A 231 -13.17 7.25 5.65
C SER A 231 -14.61 7.07 6.11
N TRP A 232 -14.81 6.64 7.37
CA TRP A 232 -16.13 6.47 7.97
C TRP A 232 -16.92 7.78 8.00
N THR A 233 -16.26 8.88 8.37
CA THR A 233 -16.91 10.20 8.45
C THR A 233 -17.29 10.73 7.07
N LEU A 234 -16.41 10.54 6.07
CA LEU A 234 -16.69 10.97 4.70
C LEU A 234 -17.84 10.15 4.10
N ASP A 235 -17.90 8.83 4.30
CA ASP A 235 -19.03 7.98 3.87
C ASP A 235 -20.36 8.43 4.49
N VAL A 236 -20.35 8.79 5.78
CA VAL A 236 -21.54 9.33 6.46
C VAL A 236 -21.98 10.67 5.86
N LEU A 237 -21.05 11.59 5.61
CA LEU A 237 -21.38 12.87 5.00
C LEU A 237 -21.88 12.70 3.57
N ASP A 238 -21.24 11.84 2.78
CA ASP A 238 -21.57 11.62 1.38
C ASP A 238 -23.02 11.12 1.23
N ARG A 239 -23.39 10.10 2.01
CA ARG A 239 -24.76 9.55 2.04
C ARG A 239 -25.80 10.57 2.52
N ALA A 240 -25.46 11.36 3.54
CA ALA A 240 -26.36 12.39 4.04
C ALA A 240 -26.59 13.49 2.98
N LEU A 241 -25.55 13.85 2.22
CA LEU A 241 -25.65 14.86 1.15
C LEU A 241 -26.47 14.39 -0.05
N ASP A 242 -26.43 13.09 -0.37
CA ASP A 242 -27.21 12.52 -1.46
C ASP A 242 -28.71 12.42 -1.15
N SER A 243 -29.10 12.53 0.12
CA SER A 243 -30.49 12.42 0.57
C SER A 243 -31.31 13.71 0.41
N GLY A 244 -30.68 14.84 0.04
CA GLY A 244 -31.33 16.12 -0.26
C GLY A 244 -31.27 17.17 0.88
N PRO A 245 -31.73 18.42 0.63
CA PRO A 245 -31.52 19.56 1.53
C PRO A 245 -32.58 19.76 2.63
N GLU A 246 -33.73 19.08 2.58
CA GLU A 246 -34.74 19.17 3.63
C GLU A 246 -34.20 18.53 4.92
N ASP A 247 -34.03 19.34 5.96
CA ASP A 247 -33.51 18.96 7.28
C ASP A 247 -32.21 18.12 7.27
N PHE A 248 -31.23 18.53 6.46
CA PHE A 248 -29.90 17.90 6.33
C PHE A 248 -29.25 17.49 7.67
N VAL A 249 -29.46 18.27 8.74
CA VAL A 249 -28.84 17.98 10.04
C VAL A 249 -29.52 16.79 10.74
N GLU A 250 -30.83 16.61 10.58
CA GLU A 250 -31.54 15.42 11.06
C GLU A 250 -31.16 14.20 10.24
N GLU A 251 -31.05 14.35 8.91
CA GLU A 251 -30.63 13.25 8.03
C GLU A 251 -29.18 12.82 8.26
N LEU A 252 -28.28 13.76 8.54
CA LEU A 252 -26.90 13.48 8.93
C LEU A 252 -26.84 12.69 10.24
N GLU A 253 -27.63 13.08 11.24
CA GLU A 253 -27.75 12.36 12.51
C GLU A 253 -28.32 10.94 12.30
N ALA A 254 -29.37 10.80 11.50
CA ALA A 254 -29.96 9.50 11.15
C ALA A 254 -28.96 8.60 10.42
N THR A 255 -28.17 9.16 9.49
CA THR A 255 -27.12 8.43 8.78
C THR A 255 -26.01 7.96 9.72
N VAL A 256 -25.58 8.80 10.67
CA VAL A 256 -24.65 8.41 11.73
C VAL A 256 -25.21 7.22 12.51
N CYS A 257 -26.46 7.30 12.98
CA CYS A 257 -27.11 6.22 13.73
C CYS A 257 -27.14 4.91 12.94
N ARG A 258 -27.63 4.94 11.69
CA ARG A 258 -27.66 3.76 10.81
C ARG A 258 -26.26 3.17 10.60
N LYS A 259 -25.25 4.00 10.38
CA LYS A 259 -23.87 3.54 10.19
C LYS A 259 -23.28 2.95 11.47
N LEU A 260 -23.65 3.45 12.65
CA LEU A 260 -23.23 2.86 13.93
C LEU A 260 -23.96 1.53 14.22
N GLU A 261 -25.16 1.32 13.69
CA GLU A 261 -25.92 0.07 13.79
C GLU A 261 -25.42 -1.00 12.82
N THR A 262 -24.86 -0.61 11.67
CA THR A 262 -24.17 -1.58 10.82
C THR A 262 -23.00 -2.20 11.58
N LYS A 263 -22.94 -3.54 11.63
CA LYS A 263 -21.81 -4.28 12.22
C LYS A 263 -20.46 -4.02 11.50
N GLU A 264 -20.44 -3.13 10.52
CA GLU A 264 -19.27 -2.62 9.80
C GLU A 264 -18.42 -1.64 10.64
N SER A 265 -18.23 -1.89 11.93
CA SER A 265 -16.98 -1.42 12.55
C SER A 265 -15.90 -2.33 11.98
N PRO A 266 -14.92 -1.84 11.21
CA PRO A 266 -13.70 -2.57 11.04
C PRO A 266 -13.20 -2.91 12.42
N GLU A 267 -13.00 -4.18 12.68
CA GLU A 267 -12.27 -4.60 13.85
C GLU A 267 -10.94 -3.86 13.84
N ASP A 268 -10.57 -3.25 14.97
CA ASP A 268 -9.23 -2.71 15.15
C ASP A 268 -8.24 -3.81 14.78
N GLY A 269 -7.42 -3.51 13.77
CA GLY A 269 -6.49 -4.50 13.25
C GLY A 269 -5.49 -4.89 14.33
N ALA A 270 -5.09 -6.16 14.35
CA ALA A 270 -4.09 -6.67 15.26
C ALA A 270 -2.80 -5.83 15.17
N ALA A 271 -2.27 -5.35 16.30
CA ALA A 271 -1.05 -4.56 16.33
C ALA A 271 0.17 -5.41 15.95
N ILE A 272 0.97 -4.96 15.00
CA ILE A 272 2.15 -5.66 14.48
C ILE A 272 3.38 -4.83 14.82
N CYS A 273 4.47 -5.46 15.27
CA CYS A 273 5.73 -4.79 15.57
C CYS A 273 6.92 -5.50 14.95
N PHE A 274 7.71 -4.73 14.21
CA PHE A 274 9.07 -5.08 13.80
C PHE A 274 10.07 -4.34 14.70
N VAL A 275 11.22 -4.97 14.97
CA VAL A 275 12.28 -4.38 15.81
C VAL A 275 13.61 -4.52 15.09
N HIS A 276 14.36 -3.42 14.97
CA HIS A 276 15.72 -3.39 14.44
C HIS A 276 16.61 -2.56 15.38
N LEU A 277 17.41 -3.24 16.18
CA LEU A 277 18.32 -2.63 17.15
C LEU A 277 19.77 -2.64 16.67
N GLY A 278 20.58 -1.76 17.26
CA GLY A 278 22.00 -1.62 16.94
C GLY A 278 22.31 -0.50 15.94
N PRO A 279 23.60 -0.20 15.76
CA PRO A 279 24.06 1.01 15.06
C PRO A 279 23.96 0.92 13.53
N SER A 280 23.67 -0.25 12.98
CA SER A 280 23.55 -0.42 11.53
C SER A 280 22.26 0.18 10.99
N ALA A 281 22.32 0.71 9.76
CA ALA A 281 21.13 1.15 9.07
C ALA A 281 20.11 0.00 8.92
N PRO A 282 18.80 0.29 8.95
CA PRO A 282 17.78 -0.73 8.75
C PRO A 282 18.00 -1.45 7.41
N PRO A 283 17.95 -2.79 7.37
CA PRO A 283 18.25 -3.52 6.16
C PRO A 283 17.15 -3.33 5.11
N PRO A 284 17.47 -3.37 3.80
CA PRO A 284 16.48 -3.17 2.74
C PRO A 284 15.28 -4.12 2.83
N HIS A 285 15.52 -5.37 3.21
CA HIS A 285 14.48 -6.39 3.33
C HIS A 285 13.45 -6.11 4.44
N LEU A 286 13.77 -5.26 5.43
CA LEU A 286 12.77 -4.82 6.42
C LEU A 286 11.60 -4.09 5.73
N LEU A 287 11.86 -3.33 4.67
CA LEU A 287 10.81 -2.67 3.90
C LEU A 287 9.91 -3.69 3.18
N ASP A 288 10.51 -4.75 2.63
CA ASP A 288 9.75 -5.84 1.99
C ASP A 288 8.82 -6.51 3.00
N ALA A 289 9.31 -6.79 4.22
CA ALA A 289 8.51 -7.37 5.29
C ALA A 289 7.37 -6.46 5.77
N ILE A 290 7.64 -5.16 5.93
CA ILE A 290 6.62 -4.16 6.31
C ILE A 290 5.55 -4.05 5.22
N ASP A 291 5.96 -3.96 3.95
CA ASP A 291 5.03 -3.84 2.83
C ASP A 291 4.17 -5.10 2.70
N GLN A 292 4.78 -6.27 2.84
CA GLN A 292 4.10 -7.55 2.87
C GLN A 292 3.07 -7.63 4.01
N ALA A 293 3.45 -7.23 5.22
CA ALA A 293 2.52 -7.20 6.35
C ALA A 293 1.34 -6.25 6.09
N ARG A 294 1.58 -5.08 5.47
CA ARG A 294 0.53 -4.11 5.12
C ARG A 294 -0.44 -4.66 4.07
N ILE A 295 0.02 -5.42 3.08
CA ILE A 295 -0.84 -6.06 2.07
C ILE A 295 -1.92 -6.94 2.74
N HIS A 296 -1.51 -7.77 3.69
CA HIS A 296 -2.41 -8.74 4.34
C HIS A 296 -3.12 -8.17 5.58
N ASN A 297 -2.65 -7.04 6.10
CA ASN A 297 -3.17 -6.37 7.29
C ASN A 297 -3.42 -4.87 7.04
N PRO A 298 -4.29 -4.52 6.07
CA PRO A 298 -4.44 -3.15 5.58
C PRO A 298 -4.87 -2.15 6.66
N ARG A 299 -5.54 -2.62 7.73
CA ARG A 299 -6.07 -1.78 8.82
C ARG A 299 -5.30 -1.89 10.13
N SER A 300 -4.31 -2.78 10.21
CA SER A 300 -3.51 -2.98 11.42
C SER A 300 -2.55 -1.82 11.66
N PRO A 301 -2.39 -1.36 12.91
CA PRO A 301 -1.27 -0.49 13.25
C PRO A 301 0.03 -1.31 13.18
N ILE A 302 1.02 -0.80 12.45
CA ILE A 302 2.35 -1.41 12.34
C ILE A 302 3.33 -0.49 13.06
N PHE A 303 4.06 -1.01 14.03
CA PHE A 303 5.12 -0.30 14.73
C PHE A 303 6.48 -0.82 14.27
N VAL A 304 7.44 0.07 14.04
CA VAL A 304 8.81 -0.32 13.73
C VAL A 304 9.72 0.36 14.73
N VAL A 305 10.24 -0.41 15.69
CA VAL A 305 11.14 0.13 16.71
C VAL A 305 12.57 0.06 16.21
N VAL A 306 13.24 1.21 16.22
CA VAL A 306 14.62 1.38 15.76
C VAL A 306 15.41 2.26 16.73
N GLU A 307 16.73 2.18 16.69
CA GLU A 307 17.58 3.18 17.35
C GLU A 307 17.28 4.59 16.83
N ASP A 308 17.37 5.60 17.70
CA ASP A 308 16.97 6.97 17.36
C ASP A 308 17.66 7.54 16.11
N GLY A 309 18.94 7.21 15.90
CA GLY A 309 19.70 7.62 14.71
C GLY A 309 19.15 7.06 13.39
N ASN A 310 18.42 5.94 13.45
CA ASN A 310 17.82 5.29 12.29
C ASN A 310 16.38 5.75 12.00
N VAL A 311 15.76 6.53 12.90
CA VAL A 311 14.38 7.03 12.70
C VAL A 311 14.25 7.87 11.42
N PRO A 312 15.14 8.84 11.13
CA PRO A 312 15.02 9.62 9.89
C PRO A 312 15.24 8.78 8.63
N ILE A 313 16.19 7.83 8.68
CA ILE A 313 16.52 6.93 7.56
C ILE A 313 15.32 6.07 7.21
N LEU A 314 14.75 5.36 8.19
CA LEU A 314 13.59 4.50 7.96
C LEU A 314 12.36 5.31 7.54
N THR A 315 12.14 6.49 8.13
CA THR A 315 11.02 7.35 7.76
C THR A 315 11.10 7.76 6.29
N ALA A 316 12.27 8.15 5.80
CA ALA A 316 12.48 8.47 4.39
C ALA A 316 12.28 7.23 3.48
N LEU A 317 12.78 6.07 3.89
CA LEU A 317 12.59 4.82 3.13
C LEU A 317 11.11 4.41 3.01
N LEU A 318 10.33 4.61 4.08
CA LEU A 318 8.90 4.31 4.12
C LEU A 318 8.08 5.18 3.16
N GLU A 319 8.55 6.37 2.76
CA GLU A 319 7.88 7.18 1.74
C GLU A 319 7.78 6.45 0.40
N SER A 320 8.63 5.45 0.17
CA SER A 320 8.63 4.63 -1.03
C SER A 320 7.61 3.47 -1.00
N ILE A 321 6.85 3.27 0.07
CA ILE A 321 5.80 2.24 0.16
C ILE A 321 4.50 2.81 0.75
N ASP A 322 3.42 2.02 0.72
CA ASP A 322 2.21 2.35 1.47
C ASP A 322 2.46 2.19 2.97
N HIS A 323 2.82 3.29 3.61
CA HIS A 323 3.14 3.36 5.04
C HIS A 323 1.97 3.90 5.87
N ASP A 324 0.73 3.90 5.35
CA ASP A 324 -0.41 4.31 6.16
C ASP A 324 -0.54 3.41 7.39
N GLY A 325 -0.74 4.01 8.57
CA GLY A 325 -0.75 3.28 9.84
C GLY A 325 0.58 2.64 10.26
N VAL A 326 1.71 2.93 9.59
CA VAL A 326 3.06 2.54 10.03
C VAL A 326 3.65 3.66 10.90
N THR A 327 4.11 3.31 12.10
CA THR A 327 4.73 4.25 13.05
C THR A 327 6.15 3.81 13.39
N VAL A 328 7.14 4.63 13.02
CA VAL A 328 8.53 4.44 13.43
C VAL A 328 8.73 4.98 14.85
N VAL A 329 9.33 4.17 15.72
CA VAL A 329 9.51 4.44 17.14
C VAL A 329 10.99 4.42 17.47
N GLY A 330 11.52 5.52 17.99
CA GLY A 330 12.90 5.58 18.49
C GLY A 330 13.02 4.95 19.88
N THR A 331 14.10 4.22 20.14
CA THR A 331 14.37 3.58 21.44
C THR A 331 14.32 4.58 22.61
N SER A 332 14.80 5.82 22.45
CA SER A 332 14.76 6.85 23.51
C SER A 332 13.35 7.27 23.93
N THR A 333 12.34 7.01 23.09
CA THR A 333 10.95 7.38 23.36
C THR A 333 10.23 6.37 24.25
N LEU A 334 10.86 5.22 24.48
CA LEU A 334 10.33 4.11 25.25
C LEU A 334 10.82 4.16 26.70
N LYS A 335 9.92 3.84 27.63
CA LYS A 335 10.25 3.84 29.06
C LYS A 335 10.97 2.55 29.44
N VAL A 336 12.29 2.63 29.59
CA VAL A 336 13.15 1.49 29.95
C VAL A 336 12.68 0.79 31.25
N THR A 337 12.39 -0.51 31.15
CA THR A 337 11.97 -1.37 32.28
C THR A 337 13.12 -1.68 33.24
N ALA A 338 12.82 -2.23 34.42
CA ALA A 338 13.84 -2.61 35.38
C ALA A 338 14.64 -3.82 34.90
N GLU A 339 13.94 -4.80 34.32
CA GLU A 339 14.51 -6.02 33.74
C GLU A 339 15.45 -5.71 32.57
N HIS A 340 15.10 -4.73 31.73
CA HIS A 340 15.97 -4.28 30.62
C HIS A 340 17.25 -3.62 31.13
N ARG A 341 17.18 -2.76 32.15
CA ARG A 341 18.40 -2.17 32.74
C ARG A 341 19.34 -3.25 33.28
N LEU A 342 18.80 -4.25 33.96
CA LEU A 342 19.58 -5.38 34.46
C LEU A 342 20.26 -6.15 33.31
N PHE A 343 19.54 -6.37 32.21
CA PHE A 343 20.10 -6.99 31.00
C PHE A 343 21.23 -6.16 30.38
N GLN A 344 21.09 -4.83 30.33
CA GLN A 344 22.12 -3.93 29.79
C GLN A 344 23.36 -3.85 30.71
N GLU A 345 23.18 -3.89 32.03
CA GLU A 345 24.25 -3.86 33.02
C GLU A 345 25.09 -5.14 33.07
N THR A 346 24.49 -6.28 32.74
CA THR A 346 25.16 -7.59 32.80
C THR A 346 26.17 -7.83 31.67
N GLN A 347 26.33 -6.89 30.72
CA GLN A 347 27.16 -7.03 29.52
C GLN A 347 26.99 -8.41 28.84
N GLY A 348 25.75 -8.92 28.82
CA GLY A 348 25.43 -10.23 28.27
C GLY A 348 25.79 -10.30 26.79
N PHE A 349 26.55 -11.35 26.44
CA PHE A 349 27.08 -11.72 25.12
C PHE A 349 28.34 -10.95 24.67
N GLU A 350 29.43 -11.71 24.51
CA GLU A 350 30.71 -11.25 23.92
C GLU A 350 30.47 -10.41 22.65
N GLN A 351 31.15 -9.27 22.57
CA GLN A 351 31.12 -8.36 21.41
C GLN A 351 31.73 -8.96 20.13
N GLU A 352 32.29 -10.18 20.18
CA GLU A 352 33.12 -10.75 19.11
C GLU A 352 32.32 -11.32 17.92
N PHE A 353 31.12 -11.92 18.13
CA PHE A 353 30.32 -12.44 17.00
C PHE A 353 29.41 -11.36 16.40
N ARG A 354 29.72 -10.95 15.16
CA ARG A 354 28.95 -9.99 14.34
C ARG A 354 28.54 -8.71 15.10
N SER A 355 29.44 -8.16 15.92
CA SER A 355 29.23 -6.88 16.62
C SER A 355 28.02 -6.86 17.58
N GLY A 356 27.78 -7.96 18.31
CA GLY A 356 26.74 -8.03 19.34
C GLY A 356 25.37 -8.51 18.86
N PHE A 357 25.30 -9.25 17.75
CA PHE A 357 24.05 -9.75 17.16
C PHE A 357 23.11 -10.46 18.15
N TRP A 358 23.64 -11.36 18.99
CA TRP A 358 22.84 -12.13 19.96
C TRP A 358 22.26 -11.29 21.09
N ARG A 359 22.96 -10.22 21.47
CA ARG A 359 22.47 -9.23 22.40
C ARG A 359 21.20 -8.58 21.85
N TYR A 360 21.26 -8.01 20.65
CA TYR A 360 20.12 -7.30 20.04
C TYR A 360 18.93 -8.21 19.76
N SER A 361 19.18 -9.48 19.41
CA SER A 361 18.13 -10.49 19.20
C SER A 361 17.34 -10.77 20.48
N SER A 362 17.98 -10.72 21.64
CA SER A 362 17.32 -10.87 22.94
C SER A 362 16.75 -9.54 23.46
N GLU A 363 17.48 -8.44 23.26
CA GLU A 363 17.12 -7.07 23.70
C GLU A 363 15.75 -6.64 23.13
N ARG A 364 15.36 -7.16 21.96
CA ARG A 364 14.07 -6.85 21.33
C ARG A 364 12.85 -7.17 22.21
N PHE A 365 12.88 -8.21 23.04
CA PHE A 365 11.73 -8.56 23.89
C PHE A 365 11.47 -7.54 24.99
N PHE A 366 12.52 -6.89 25.49
CA PHE A 366 12.39 -5.77 26.43
C PHE A 366 11.76 -4.57 25.73
N VAL A 367 12.25 -4.24 24.55
CA VAL A 367 11.73 -3.13 23.73
C VAL A 367 10.26 -3.35 23.33
N LEU A 368 9.86 -4.60 23.05
CA LEU A 368 8.46 -4.95 22.82
C LEU A 368 7.60 -4.67 24.06
N GLU A 369 8.05 -5.05 25.26
CA GLU A 369 7.32 -4.76 26.51
C GLU A 369 7.19 -3.24 26.73
N GLU A 370 8.26 -2.50 26.47
CA GLU A 370 8.31 -1.05 26.65
C GLU A 370 7.41 -0.31 25.66
N LEU A 371 7.29 -0.82 24.43
CA LEU A 371 6.32 -0.35 23.45
C LEU A 371 4.89 -0.59 23.95
N MET A 372 4.59 -1.79 24.44
CA MET A 372 3.27 -2.11 25.00
C MET A 372 2.92 -1.19 26.17
N ILE A 373 3.87 -0.90 27.06
CA ILE A 373 3.69 0.04 28.18
C ILE A 373 3.42 1.46 27.66
N SER A 374 4.25 1.94 26.74
CA SER A 374 4.20 3.33 26.23
C SER A 374 2.90 3.62 25.49
N LEU A 375 2.34 2.62 24.81
CA LEU A 375 1.12 2.75 24.00
C LEU A 375 -0.14 2.20 24.69
N GLY A 376 -0.01 1.56 25.86
CA GLY A 376 -1.11 0.89 26.54
C GLY A 376 -1.68 -0.29 25.74
N LEU A 377 -0.83 -1.04 25.03
CA LEU A 377 -1.26 -2.21 24.26
C LEU A 377 -1.46 -3.41 25.19
N GLU A 378 -2.59 -4.09 25.04
CA GLU A 378 -2.86 -5.36 25.72
C GLU A 378 -2.32 -6.56 24.94
N GLU A 379 -2.43 -6.50 23.60
CA GLU A 379 -1.98 -7.54 22.67
C GLU A 379 -1.03 -6.99 21.61
N LEU A 380 -0.05 -7.80 21.20
CA LEU A 380 0.93 -7.45 20.18
C LEU A 380 1.40 -8.67 19.40
N PHE A 381 1.54 -8.54 18.08
CA PHE A 381 2.24 -9.50 17.24
C PHE A 381 3.62 -8.94 16.91
N HIS A 382 4.66 -9.73 17.12
CA HIS A 382 6.01 -9.42 16.69
C HIS A 382 6.42 -10.31 15.52
N ALA A 383 6.97 -9.72 14.46
CA ALA A 383 7.61 -10.46 13.37
C ALA A 383 9.07 -9.99 13.19
N GLU A 384 9.95 -10.92 12.83
CA GLU A 384 11.34 -10.58 12.48
C GLU A 384 11.41 -9.79 11.16
N SER A 385 12.51 -9.06 10.96
CA SER A 385 12.68 -8.18 9.80
C SER A 385 12.78 -8.92 8.46
N ASP A 386 13.04 -10.22 8.49
CA ASP A 386 13.19 -11.14 7.37
C ASP A 386 11.99 -12.10 7.22
N VAL A 387 10.87 -11.79 7.86
CA VAL A 387 9.64 -12.61 7.80
C VAL A 387 8.58 -11.95 6.93
N MET A 388 8.08 -12.72 5.95
CA MET A 388 6.98 -12.36 5.07
C MET A 388 5.66 -12.89 5.64
N LEU A 389 4.66 -12.02 5.82
CA LEU A 389 3.35 -12.35 6.38
C LEU A 389 2.27 -12.47 5.29
N TYR A 390 1.58 -13.61 5.21
CA TYR A 390 0.58 -13.94 4.17
C TYR A 390 -0.83 -14.14 4.73
N CYS A 391 -1.08 -13.75 5.98
CA CYS A 391 -2.39 -13.86 6.60
C CYS A 391 -2.86 -12.56 7.25
N SER A 392 -4.17 -12.45 7.40
CA SER A 392 -4.78 -11.40 8.21
C SER A 392 -4.76 -11.81 9.68
N LEU A 393 -3.85 -11.21 10.45
CA LEU A 393 -3.73 -11.43 11.89
C LEU A 393 -4.97 -10.96 12.64
N THR A 394 -5.68 -9.97 12.10
CA THR A 394 -6.97 -9.54 12.64
C THR A 394 -8.01 -10.66 12.56
N ARG A 395 -8.09 -11.38 11.43
CA ARG A 395 -9.01 -12.50 11.26
C ARG A 395 -8.60 -13.73 12.09
N GLN A 396 -7.31 -13.97 12.24
CA GLN A 396 -6.79 -15.09 13.03
C GLN A 396 -6.68 -14.78 14.53
N ARG A 397 -6.99 -13.56 14.96
CA ARG A 397 -6.74 -13.08 16.33
C ARG A 397 -7.38 -13.97 17.39
N ASP A 398 -8.59 -14.45 17.16
CA ASP A 398 -9.27 -15.32 18.12
C ASP A 398 -8.62 -16.72 18.20
N SER A 399 -8.14 -17.27 17.09
CA SER A 399 -7.33 -18.50 17.09
C SER A 399 -6.04 -18.33 17.91
N PHE A 400 -5.36 -17.19 17.78
CA PHE A 400 -4.18 -16.87 18.60
C PHE A 400 -4.50 -16.76 20.09
N ARG A 401 -5.57 -16.05 20.45
CA ARG A 401 -6.04 -15.93 21.85
C ARG A 401 -6.41 -17.28 22.46
N GLN A 402 -7.01 -18.16 21.67
CA GLN A 402 -7.36 -19.51 22.09
C GLN A 402 -6.14 -20.41 22.26
N ALA A 403 -5.11 -20.21 21.43
CA ALA A 403 -3.88 -21.00 21.50
C ALA A 403 -3.03 -20.71 22.75
N GLY A 404 -3.01 -19.48 23.27
CA GLY A 404 -2.31 -19.16 24.52
C GLY A 404 -2.18 -17.67 24.83
N GLU A 405 -1.62 -17.36 26.01
CA GLU A 405 -1.24 -15.98 26.36
C GLU A 405 -0.02 -15.49 25.57
N MET A 406 0.81 -16.42 25.13
CA MET A 406 1.88 -16.22 24.15
C MET A 406 1.80 -17.37 23.14
N VAL A 407 2.05 -17.13 21.85
CA VAL A 407 2.05 -18.20 20.84
C VAL A 407 3.30 -18.08 19.97
N VAL A 408 4.01 -19.20 19.78
CA VAL A 408 5.35 -19.22 19.17
C VAL A 408 5.57 -20.36 18.16
N PRO A 409 6.46 -20.21 17.17
CA PRO A 409 6.82 -21.27 16.24
C PRO A 409 7.97 -22.13 16.81
N LYS A 410 7.63 -23.32 17.29
CA LYS A 410 8.58 -24.22 17.95
C LYS A 410 8.97 -25.38 17.03
N ASP A 411 10.19 -25.32 16.48
CA ASP A 411 10.64 -26.26 15.46
C ASP A 411 11.40 -27.49 16.00
N SER A 412 11.85 -27.46 17.26
CA SER A 412 12.42 -28.59 18.00
C SER A 412 12.07 -28.50 19.50
N PRO A 413 12.37 -29.52 20.34
CA PRO A 413 11.90 -29.56 21.74
C PRO A 413 12.44 -28.42 22.61
N ASP A 414 13.67 -27.97 22.32
CA ASP A 414 14.39 -26.96 23.09
C ASP A 414 14.72 -25.70 22.25
N ARG A 415 14.02 -25.48 21.13
CA ARG A 415 14.22 -24.30 20.28
C ARG A 415 12.90 -23.76 19.76
N VAL A 416 12.76 -22.45 19.91
CA VAL A 416 11.73 -21.65 19.25
C VAL A 416 12.43 -20.70 18.29
N ILE A 417 11.97 -20.60 17.05
CA ILE A 417 12.40 -19.54 16.15
C ILE A 417 11.39 -18.40 16.30
N PRO A 418 11.80 -17.19 16.67
CA PRO A 418 10.87 -16.10 16.97
C PRO A 418 10.34 -15.39 15.71
N SER A 419 10.11 -16.14 14.61
CA SER A 419 9.71 -15.58 13.32
C SER A 419 8.40 -14.79 13.37
N LEU A 420 7.38 -15.34 14.04
CA LEU A 420 6.15 -14.66 14.42
C LEU A 420 5.78 -15.03 15.85
N VAL A 421 5.77 -14.05 16.75
CA VAL A 421 5.44 -14.22 18.16
C VAL A 421 4.17 -13.42 18.48
N TYR A 422 3.14 -14.10 18.97
CA TYR A 422 1.96 -13.42 19.54
C TYR A 422 2.15 -13.24 21.04
N ILE A 423 1.88 -12.03 21.53
CA ILE A 423 1.86 -11.65 22.94
C ILE A 423 0.44 -11.19 23.26
N GLY A 424 -0.38 -12.06 23.83
CA GLY A 424 -1.76 -11.76 24.22
C GLY A 424 -1.87 -11.05 25.57
N ARG A 425 -0.81 -11.09 26.40
CA ARG A 425 -0.74 -10.37 27.68
C ARG A 425 0.66 -9.87 27.97
N ARG A 426 0.80 -8.63 28.44
CA ARG A 426 2.09 -8.08 28.89
C ARG A 426 2.75 -8.92 30.01
N ALA A 427 1.94 -9.54 30.88
CA ALA A 427 2.45 -10.31 32.01
C ALA A 427 3.37 -11.48 31.59
N VAL A 428 2.98 -12.24 30.55
CA VAL A 428 3.79 -13.36 30.06
C VAL A 428 5.09 -12.88 29.40
N LEU A 429 5.06 -11.75 28.69
CA LEU A 429 6.27 -11.14 28.13
C LEU A 429 7.22 -10.64 29.24
N LYS A 430 6.68 -10.07 30.31
CA LYS A 430 7.48 -9.65 31.47
C LYS A 430 8.19 -10.84 32.11
N GLU A 431 7.51 -11.96 32.29
CA GLU A 431 8.11 -13.18 32.85
C GLU A 431 9.22 -13.75 31.94
N LEU A 432 9.03 -13.71 30.61
CA LEU A 432 10.08 -14.03 29.65
C LEU A 432 11.28 -13.09 29.79
N ASN A 433 11.06 -11.78 29.90
CA ASN A 433 12.12 -10.80 30.10
C ASN A 433 12.89 -11.03 31.41
N GLN A 434 12.20 -11.43 32.48
CA GLN A 434 12.85 -11.84 33.74
C GLN A 434 13.74 -13.07 33.55
N LEU A 435 13.28 -14.08 32.81
CA LEU A 435 14.09 -15.25 32.47
C LEU A 435 15.32 -14.84 31.65
N ILE A 436 15.15 -14.05 30.58
CA ILE A 436 16.24 -13.55 29.72
C ILE A 436 17.28 -12.82 30.56
N SER A 437 16.89 -11.88 31.42
CA SER A 437 17.82 -11.17 32.30
C SER A 437 18.54 -12.10 33.28
N SER A 438 17.88 -13.17 33.75
CA SER A 438 18.48 -14.13 34.69
C SER A 438 19.52 -15.07 34.04
N VAL A 439 19.40 -15.33 32.73
CA VAL A 439 20.30 -16.22 31.98
C VAL A 439 21.28 -15.47 31.07
N ALA A 440 21.27 -14.13 31.08
CA ALA A 440 22.09 -13.29 30.20
C ALA A 440 23.60 -13.60 30.28
N ASN A 441 24.08 -14.04 31.46
CA ASN A 441 25.49 -14.42 31.69
C ASN A 441 25.85 -15.82 31.19
N LEU A 442 24.88 -16.62 30.72
CA LEU A 442 25.09 -18.01 30.28
C LEU A 442 25.24 -18.14 28.76
N ALA A 443 25.33 -17.03 28.03
CA ALA A 443 25.40 -16.98 26.57
C ALA A 443 24.26 -17.76 25.85
N ALA A 444 23.09 -17.91 26.50
CA ALA A 444 21.93 -18.56 25.92
C ALA A 444 21.17 -17.60 24.99
N ASN A 445 21.15 -17.86 23.68
CA ASN A 445 20.39 -17.02 22.76
C ASN A 445 18.87 -17.06 23.03
N ASP A 446 18.19 -16.08 22.46
CA ASP A 446 16.73 -15.94 22.45
C ASP A 446 15.98 -17.23 22.09
N MET A 447 16.43 -17.95 21.07
CA MET A 447 15.77 -19.17 20.59
C MET A 447 15.74 -20.29 21.64
N ARG A 448 16.86 -20.50 22.34
CA ARG A 448 16.97 -21.49 23.43
C ARG A 448 16.25 -21.03 24.68
N THR A 449 16.33 -19.74 25.00
CA THR A 449 15.66 -19.17 26.18
C THR A 449 14.14 -19.22 26.02
N LEU A 450 13.62 -18.90 24.84
CA LEU A 450 12.21 -19.00 24.52
C LEU A 450 11.75 -20.46 24.41
N GLY A 451 12.61 -21.36 23.90
CA GLY A 451 12.41 -22.80 23.95
C GLY A 451 12.21 -23.31 25.38
N ARG A 452 13.11 -22.95 26.29
CA ARG A 452 13.00 -23.23 27.72
C ARG A 452 11.73 -22.65 28.34
N PHE A 453 11.44 -21.37 28.09
CA PHE A 453 10.26 -20.70 28.60
C PHE A 453 8.96 -21.40 28.17
N SER A 454 8.87 -21.82 26.90
CA SER A 454 7.72 -22.58 26.40
C SER A 454 7.56 -23.94 27.08
N ASN A 455 8.66 -24.60 27.47
CA ASN A 455 8.63 -25.87 28.19
C ASN A 455 8.23 -25.69 29.66
N GLU A 456 8.63 -24.58 30.29
CA GLU A 456 8.30 -24.25 31.69
C GLU A 456 6.85 -23.76 31.85
N HIS A 457 6.22 -23.27 30.77
CA HIS A 457 4.88 -22.68 30.78
C HIS A 457 3.92 -23.23 29.69
N PRO A 458 3.72 -24.56 29.57
CA PRO A 458 2.93 -25.16 28.49
C PRO A 458 1.44 -24.78 28.49
N ASP A 459 0.88 -24.43 29.65
CA ASP A 459 -0.53 -24.01 29.77
C ASP A 459 -0.77 -22.56 29.32
N ARG A 460 0.29 -21.78 29.12
CA ARG A 460 0.23 -20.35 28.75
C ARG A 460 0.86 -20.06 27.41
N VAL A 461 1.83 -20.88 26.98
CA VAL A 461 2.55 -20.71 25.72
C VAL A 461 2.05 -21.73 24.69
N GLY A 462 1.19 -21.25 23.78
CA GLY A 462 0.70 -22.01 22.64
C GLY A 462 1.75 -22.17 21.54
N LEU A 463 1.53 -23.14 20.65
CA LEU A 463 2.41 -23.44 19.52
C LEU A 463 1.73 -23.12 18.19
N LEU A 464 2.50 -22.59 17.24
CA LEU A 464 2.07 -22.48 15.85
C LEU A 464 2.27 -23.82 15.12
N PRO A 465 1.29 -24.27 14.33
CA PRO A 465 1.44 -25.43 13.46
C PRO A 465 2.44 -25.10 12.33
N LEU A 466 3.53 -25.86 12.23
CA LEU A 466 4.59 -25.65 11.24
C LEU A 466 4.40 -26.51 9.99
N VAL A 467 3.69 -27.62 10.12
CA VAL A 467 3.41 -28.59 9.05
C VAL A 467 1.97 -29.06 9.11
N PRO A 468 1.41 -29.59 7.99
CA PRO A 468 0.10 -30.23 7.99
C PRO A 468 0.01 -31.40 8.99
N PRO A 469 -1.21 -31.75 9.47
CA PRO A 469 -1.45 -32.79 10.48
C PRO A 469 -0.76 -34.13 10.23
N GLU A 470 -0.53 -34.48 8.97
CA GLU A 470 0.06 -35.73 8.52
C GLU A 470 1.54 -35.89 8.85
N LEU A 471 2.26 -34.79 9.11
CA LEU A 471 3.71 -34.78 9.30
C LEU A 471 4.13 -34.73 10.78
N GLY A 472 3.21 -35.06 11.70
CA GLY A 472 3.54 -35.35 13.10
C GLY A 472 3.37 -34.18 14.06
N GLN A 473 4.10 -34.19 15.17
CA GLN A 473 3.84 -33.32 16.33
C GLN A 473 4.03 -31.82 16.06
N ARG A 474 4.75 -31.44 15.00
CA ARG A 474 4.92 -30.04 14.59
C ARG A 474 3.67 -29.46 13.90
N SER A 475 2.59 -30.23 13.81
CA SER A 475 1.26 -29.78 13.39
C SER A 475 0.33 -29.38 14.56
N LEU A 476 0.79 -29.48 15.81
CA LEU A 476 -0.03 -29.08 16.97
C LEU A 476 -0.54 -27.65 16.82
N GLY A 477 -1.84 -27.46 17.06
CA GLY A 477 -2.55 -26.19 16.84
C GLY A 477 -3.21 -26.06 15.46
N TYR A 478 -2.95 -26.97 14.51
CA TYR A 478 -3.52 -26.88 13.15
C TYR A 478 -5.05 -26.75 13.14
N GLU A 479 -5.76 -27.44 14.02
CA GLU A 479 -7.22 -27.35 14.11
C GLU A 479 -7.73 -25.92 14.36
N LEU A 480 -6.97 -25.11 15.09
CA LEU A 480 -7.32 -23.71 15.41
C LEU A 480 -7.06 -22.76 14.25
N PHE A 481 -6.03 -23.02 13.45
CA PHE A 481 -5.55 -22.10 12.42
C PHE A 481 -5.93 -22.53 10.99
N GLN A 482 -6.18 -23.81 10.76
CA GLN A 482 -6.46 -24.41 9.44
C GLN A 482 -5.41 -24.01 8.37
N SER A 483 -4.18 -23.79 8.81
CA SER A 483 -3.04 -23.27 8.04
C SER A 483 -1.75 -23.47 8.83
N VAL A 484 -0.60 -23.29 8.19
CA VAL A 484 0.72 -23.48 8.82
C VAL A 484 1.57 -22.21 8.82
N PHE A 485 2.63 -22.18 9.61
CA PHE A 485 3.54 -21.06 9.79
C PHE A 485 4.98 -21.53 9.63
N ASP A 486 5.79 -20.79 8.88
CA ASP A 486 7.22 -21.10 8.83
C ASP A 486 7.94 -20.51 10.05
N ALA A 487 8.69 -21.39 10.71
CA ALA A 487 9.68 -21.00 11.71
C ALA A 487 10.96 -20.50 11.02
N ALA A 488 11.49 -21.28 10.07
CA ALA A 488 12.73 -21.03 9.33
C ALA A 488 12.90 -22.02 8.17
N ALA A 489 12.57 -23.30 8.40
CA ALA A 489 12.92 -24.41 7.51
C ALA A 489 12.27 -24.28 6.11
N ILE A 490 11.04 -23.79 6.01
CA ILE A 490 10.36 -23.65 4.71
C ILE A 490 11.01 -22.53 3.91
N GLY A 491 11.24 -21.37 4.52
CA GLY A 491 11.88 -20.24 3.85
C GLY A 491 13.34 -20.52 3.47
N GLN A 492 14.08 -21.28 4.27
CA GLN A 492 15.42 -21.77 3.91
C GLN A 492 15.37 -22.74 2.73
N PHE A 493 14.40 -23.65 2.70
CA PHE A 493 14.23 -24.59 1.59
C PHE A 493 13.86 -23.87 0.28
N LEU A 494 12.94 -22.89 0.33
CA LEU A 494 12.47 -22.17 -0.86
C LEU A 494 13.44 -21.09 -1.34
N GLY A 495 14.10 -20.38 -0.43
CA GLY A 495 14.92 -19.21 -0.74
C GLY A 495 16.42 -19.40 -0.60
N GLY A 496 16.85 -20.51 -0.01
CA GLY A 496 18.23 -20.75 0.39
C GLY A 496 18.57 -20.10 1.74
N ILE A 497 19.85 -20.22 2.12
CA ILE A 497 20.40 -19.65 3.35
C ILE A 497 21.15 -18.34 3.10
N ASP A 498 21.34 -17.56 4.16
CA ASP A 498 22.11 -16.32 4.11
C ASP A 498 23.50 -16.56 3.49
N PRO A 499 23.89 -15.83 2.42
CA PRO A 499 25.19 -15.97 1.78
C PRO A 499 26.39 -15.75 2.72
N ARG A 500 26.19 -15.10 3.87
CA ARG A 500 27.24 -14.93 4.90
C ARG A 500 27.53 -16.23 5.67
N ASN A 501 26.73 -17.26 5.49
CA ASN A 501 26.85 -18.54 6.19
C ASN A 501 27.36 -19.67 5.28
N THR A 502 27.57 -19.41 3.99
CA THR A 502 27.98 -20.42 3.00
C THR A 502 28.85 -19.80 1.91
N THR A 503 29.68 -20.62 1.26
CA THR A 503 30.41 -20.23 0.06
C THR A 503 29.66 -20.60 -1.24
N GLU A 504 28.54 -21.32 -1.14
CA GLU A 504 27.73 -21.74 -2.28
C GLU A 504 26.86 -20.58 -2.80
N LEU A 505 26.76 -20.46 -4.13
CA LEU A 505 26.03 -19.36 -4.79
C LEU A 505 24.51 -19.56 -4.78
N ASP A 506 24.03 -20.81 -4.78
CA ASP A 506 22.62 -21.17 -4.70
C ASP A 506 22.47 -22.32 -3.69
N THR A 507 21.68 -22.06 -2.65
CA THR A 507 21.38 -23.03 -1.58
C THR A 507 19.89 -23.33 -1.49
N THR A 508 19.13 -23.05 -2.56
CA THR A 508 17.75 -23.50 -2.66
C THR A 508 17.67 -25.02 -2.52
N GLY A 509 16.65 -25.50 -1.81
CA GLY A 509 16.53 -26.90 -1.39
C GLY A 509 17.27 -27.24 -0.09
N PHE A 510 17.84 -26.26 0.62
CA PHE A 510 18.48 -26.49 1.93
C PHE A 510 17.52 -27.15 2.92
N ILE A 511 17.95 -28.27 3.52
CA ILE A 511 17.20 -28.99 4.55
C ILE A 511 17.72 -28.56 5.91
N ASN A 512 16.85 -27.95 6.72
CA ASN A 512 17.21 -27.55 8.07
C ASN A 512 17.34 -28.79 8.98
N GLU A 513 18.58 -29.19 9.27
CA GLU A 513 18.90 -30.37 10.08
C GLU A 513 18.46 -30.28 11.56
N THR A 514 18.05 -29.10 11.99
CA THR A 514 17.63 -28.84 13.38
C THR A 514 16.12 -28.77 13.56
N ALA A 515 15.33 -28.70 12.48
CA ALA A 515 13.89 -28.82 12.53
C ALA A 515 13.49 -30.30 12.65
N GLU A 516 12.48 -30.62 13.46
CA GLU A 516 11.96 -32.00 13.58
C GLU A 516 11.02 -32.42 12.43
N TYR A 517 11.05 -31.68 11.33
CA TYR A 517 10.33 -31.99 10.11
C TYR A 517 11.21 -31.66 8.90
N SER A 518 11.02 -32.39 7.80
CA SER A 518 11.76 -32.16 6.57
C SER A 518 10.89 -31.49 5.52
N CYS A 519 11.36 -30.37 4.98
CA CYS A 519 10.72 -29.71 3.84
C CYS A 519 10.78 -30.57 2.56
N ALA A 520 11.66 -31.57 2.49
CA ALA A 520 11.69 -32.51 1.36
C ALA A 520 10.42 -33.36 1.25
N ASP A 521 9.67 -33.52 2.34
CA ASP A 521 8.42 -34.30 2.41
C ASP A 521 7.19 -33.48 1.99
N LEU A 522 7.38 -32.20 1.64
CA LEU A 522 6.33 -31.27 1.23
C LEU A 522 6.46 -30.92 -0.25
N ASP A 523 5.32 -30.86 -0.93
CA ASP A 523 5.17 -30.11 -2.17
C ASP A 523 4.86 -28.65 -1.83
N PHE A 524 5.35 -27.71 -2.64
CA PHE A 524 5.08 -26.28 -2.50
C PHE A 524 4.53 -25.71 -3.80
N GLN A 525 3.59 -24.79 -3.68
CA GLN A 525 3.03 -24.04 -4.80
C GLN A 525 2.68 -22.61 -4.34
N TRP A 526 2.57 -21.69 -5.29
CA TRP A 526 1.96 -20.39 -5.07
C TRP A 526 0.52 -20.39 -5.57
N THR A 527 -0.39 -19.81 -4.80
CA THR A 527 -1.80 -19.61 -5.18
C THR A 527 -2.23 -18.18 -4.85
N PHE A 528 -3.50 -17.86 -5.09
CA PHE A 528 -4.08 -16.57 -4.75
C PHE A 528 -5.20 -16.74 -3.73
N VAL A 529 -5.14 -15.96 -2.65
CA VAL A 529 -6.19 -15.89 -1.63
C VAL A 529 -6.58 -14.43 -1.46
N ALA A 530 -7.86 -14.13 -1.70
CA ALA A 530 -8.40 -12.77 -1.68
C ALA A 530 -7.60 -11.77 -2.57
N GLY A 531 -7.13 -12.23 -3.73
CA GLY A 531 -6.37 -11.42 -4.70
C GLY A 531 -4.89 -11.26 -4.38
N ASN A 532 -4.38 -11.81 -3.27
CA ASN A 532 -2.96 -11.75 -2.92
C ASN A 532 -2.29 -13.11 -3.18
N ARG A 533 -1.09 -13.08 -3.77
CA ARG A 533 -0.26 -14.29 -3.92
C ARG A 533 0.19 -14.79 -2.56
N VAL A 534 -0.06 -16.05 -2.25
CA VAL A 534 0.33 -16.72 -1.00
C VAL A 534 0.98 -18.09 -1.27
N PRO A 535 1.94 -18.52 -0.44
CA PRO A 535 2.53 -19.84 -0.55
C PRO A 535 1.60 -20.89 0.08
N VAL A 536 1.55 -22.07 -0.52
CA VAL A 536 0.84 -23.24 -0.01
C VAL A 536 1.75 -24.47 -0.03
N CYS A 537 1.50 -25.40 0.88
CA CYS A 537 2.14 -26.71 0.90
C CYS A 537 1.15 -27.86 1.04
N ARG A 538 1.61 -29.07 0.72
CA ARG A 538 0.91 -30.32 1.03
C ARG A 538 1.91 -31.46 1.25
N PRO A 539 1.58 -32.51 2.01
CA PRO A 539 2.43 -33.68 2.14
C PRO A 539 2.57 -34.44 0.81
N LYS A 540 3.79 -34.78 0.40
CA LYS A 540 4.04 -35.62 -0.79
C LYS A 540 3.44 -37.02 -0.67
N SER A 541 3.32 -37.53 0.55
CA SER A 541 2.67 -38.80 0.84
C SER A 541 1.17 -38.81 0.54
N ARG A 542 0.54 -37.63 0.38
CA ARG A 542 -0.89 -37.47 0.10
C ARG A 542 -1.15 -36.41 -0.98
N PRO A 543 -0.83 -36.72 -2.25
CA PRO A 543 -0.97 -35.75 -3.35
C PRO A 543 -2.43 -35.38 -3.69
N GLN A 544 -3.40 -36.13 -3.14
CA GLN A 544 -4.83 -35.87 -3.32
C GLN A 544 -5.38 -34.86 -2.29
N ASP A 545 -4.63 -34.56 -1.23
CA ASP A 545 -5.08 -33.68 -0.15
C ASP A 545 -5.08 -32.21 -0.61
N GLN A 546 -5.91 -31.41 0.05
CA GLN A 546 -6.02 -29.98 -0.23
C GLN A 546 -4.72 -29.24 0.14
N TRP A 547 -4.34 -28.28 -0.71
CA TRP A 547 -3.25 -27.35 -0.42
C TRP A 547 -3.54 -26.54 0.85
N THR A 548 -2.58 -26.54 1.77
CA THR A 548 -2.61 -25.79 3.03
C THR A 548 -1.85 -24.48 2.87
N GLN A 549 -2.42 -23.35 3.30
CA GLN A 549 -1.76 -22.06 3.27
C GLN A 549 -0.60 -21.98 4.28
N ILE A 550 0.53 -21.43 3.84
CA ILE A 550 1.65 -21.02 4.68
C ILE A 550 1.51 -19.52 4.99
N ASN A 551 1.29 -19.18 6.26
CA ASN A 551 0.98 -17.82 6.72
C ASN A 551 2.22 -16.95 6.94
N THR A 552 3.38 -17.55 7.15
CA THR A 552 4.65 -16.84 7.30
C THR A 552 5.73 -17.55 6.49
N LEU A 553 6.67 -16.81 5.91
CA LEU A 553 7.93 -17.36 5.40
C LEU A 553 9.09 -16.58 6.01
N HIS A 554 10.01 -17.26 6.69
CA HIS A 554 11.25 -16.68 7.19
C HIS A 554 12.31 -16.80 6.09
N VAL A 555 12.54 -15.72 5.34
CA VAL A 555 13.40 -15.73 4.15
C VAL A 555 14.85 -15.48 4.56
N HIS A 556 15.52 -16.57 4.93
CA HIS A 556 16.87 -16.55 5.49
C HIS A 556 17.92 -15.97 4.52
N ALA A 557 17.74 -16.14 3.20
CA ALA A 557 18.62 -15.57 2.16
C ALA A 557 18.50 -14.04 1.98
N LYS A 558 17.60 -13.36 2.72
CA LYS A 558 17.40 -11.90 2.72
C LYS A 558 16.94 -11.28 1.39
N ASN A 559 16.46 -12.11 0.46
CA ASN A 559 15.90 -11.73 -0.85
C ASN A 559 14.36 -11.66 -0.82
N LEU A 560 13.80 -11.01 0.20
CA LEU A 560 12.36 -11.01 0.52
C LEU A 560 11.48 -10.53 -0.64
N HIS A 561 11.92 -9.53 -1.42
CA HIS A 561 11.22 -9.05 -2.61
C HIS A 561 10.75 -10.16 -3.57
N ARG A 562 11.47 -11.30 -3.69
CA ARG A 562 11.08 -12.44 -4.56
C ARG A 562 9.84 -13.19 -4.07
N PHE A 563 9.54 -13.04 -2.78
CA PHE A 563 8.44 -13.70 -2.07
C PHE A 563 7.25 -12.75 -1.87
N SER A 564 7.35 -11.49 -2.32
CA SER A 564 6.28 -10.50 -2.14
C SER A 564 4.97 -10.92 -2.81
N SER A 565 3.85 -10.60 -2.16
CA SER A 565 2.52 -10.67 -2.79
C SER A 565 2.32 -9.60 -3.87
N ARG A 566 3.17 -8.56 -3.93
CA ARG A 566 3.14 -7.48 -4.94
C ARG A 566 4.13 -7.71 -6.08
N VAL A 567 5.34 -8.16 -5.77
CA VAL A 567 6.39 -8.44 -6.75
C VAL A 567 6.54 -9.94 -6.89
N TRP A 568 5.89 -10.50 -7.90
CA TRP A 568 5.88 -11.94 -8.14
C TRP A 568 5.98 -12.29 -9.63
N LEU A 569 6.04 -11.29 -10.49
CA LEU A 569 6.34 -11.41 -11.91
C LEU A 569 7.84 -11.21 -12.06
N ASP A 570 8.58 -12.25 -12.45
CA ASP A 570 9.98 -12.14 -12.83
C ASP A 570 10.10 -11.52 -14.24
N LYS A 571 11.20 -10.83 -14.56
CA LYS A 571 11.39 -10.28 -15.92
C LYS A 571 11.28 -11.38 -16.97
N SER A 572 11.67 -12.61 -16.68
CA SER A 572 11.54 -13.78 -17.56
C SER A 572 10.10 -14.26 -17.77
N GLU A 573 9.15 -13.86 -16.92
CA GLU A 573 7.73 -14.19 -17.06
C GLU A 573 6.99 -13.23 -18.01
N LEU A 574 7.57 -12.08 -18.36
CA LEU A 574 7.00 -11.16 -19.35
C LEU A 574 6.90 -11.83 -20.72
N VAL A 575 5.71 -11.79 -21.32
CA VAL A 575 5.49 -12.37 -22.64
C VAL A 575 5.94 -11.40 -23.73
N THR A 576 6.77 -11.89 -24.65
CA THR A 576 7.11 -11.23 -25.91
C THR A 576 7.05 -12.25 -27.04
N GLY A 577 6.97 -11.76 -28.27
CA GLY A 577 6.99 -12.61 -29.44
C GLY A 577 8.29 -13.40 -29.62
N GLU A 578 9.45 -12.76 -29.42
CA GLU A 578 10.76 -13.44 -29.40
C GLU A 578 10.81 -14.60 -28.40
N ARG A 579 10.20 -14.43 -27.22
CA ARG A 579 10.21 -15.47 -26.18
C ARG A 579 9.25 -16.62 -26.48
N LEU A 580 8.10 -16.34 -27.07
CA LEU A 580 7.18 -17.38 -27.57
C LEU A 580 7.81 -18.14 -28.74
N GLN A 581 8.46 -17.43 -29.66
CA GLN A 581 9.23 -18.03 -30.74
C GLN A 581 10.29 -19.00 -30.21
N ALA A 582 11.05 -18.59 -29.18
CA ALA A 582 12.10 -19.41 -28.58
C ALA A 582 11.61 -20.70 -27.88
N LEU A 583 10.29 -20.91 -27.74
CA LEU A 583 9.74 -22.17 -27.23
C LEU A 583 9.70 -23.29 -28.28
N ALA A 584 9.85 -22.96 -29.57
CA ALA A 584 9.85 -23.94 -30.65
C ALA A 584 11.23 -24.61 -30.84
N GLU A 585 11.22 -25.88 -31.24
CA GLU A 585 12.44 -26.64 -31.57
C GLU A 585 13.00 -26.27 -32.96
N ALA A 586 12.11 -25.92 -33.89
CA ALA A 586 12.45 -25.48 -35.24
C ALA A 586 11.60 -24.29 -35.69
N HIS A 587 12.18 -23.44 -36.53
CA HIS A 587 11.53 -22.24 -37.05
C HIS A 587 11.37 -22.35 -38.56
N TYR A 588 10.23 -21.94 -39.11
CA TYR A 588 10.06 -21.84 -40.56
C TYR A 588 10.63 -20.51 -41.06
N ASP A 589 11.89 -20.54 -41.48
CA ASP A 589 12.65 -19.43 -42.06
C ASP A 589 13.47 -19.90 -43.27
N GLU A 590 14.22 -18.98 -43.90
CA GLU A 590 15.02 -19.27 -45.11
C GLU A 590 16.22 -20.18 -44.83
N GLU A 591 16.68 -20.28 -43.59
CA GLU A 591 17.90 -20.99 -43.20
C GLU A 591 17.62 -22.42 -42.71
N THR A 592 16.38 -22.72 -42.31
CA THR A 592 16.02 -23.99 -41.71
C THR A 592 15.74 -25.07 -42.77
N SER A 593 16.46 -26.19 -42.69
CA SER A 593 16.25 -27.33 -43.58
C SER A 593 14.91 -28.05 -43.32
N PHE A 594 14.32 -28.61 -44.37
CA PHE A 594 13.09 -29.41 -44.26
C PHE A 594 13.25 -30.55 -43.23
N ASP A 595 14.39 -31.25 -43.23
CA ASP A 595 14.65 -32.35 -42.30
C ASP A 595 14.60 -31.92 -40.82
N ARG A 596 14.96 -30.67 -40.52
CA ARG A 596 14.88 -30.12 -39.15
C ARG A 596 13.42 -29.84 -38.76
N LEU A 597 12.63 -29.27 -39.67
CA LEU A 597 11.19 -29.07 -39.47
C LEU A 597 10.46 -30.40 -39.29
N ASP A 598 10.82 -31.41 -40.10
CA ASP A 598 10.16 -32.72 -40.08
C ASP A 598 10.37 -33.47 -38.76
N ARG A 599 11.56 -33.35 -38.16
CA ARG A 599 11.92 -34.01 -36.90
C ARG A 599 11.48 -33.26 -35.64
N ALA A 600 11.15 -31.98 -35.76
CA ALA A 600 10.77 -31.15 -34.62
C ALA A 600 9.36 -31.50 -34.12
N ARG A 601 9.17 -31.52 -32.80
CA ARG A 601 7.84 -31.64 -32.20
C ARG A 601 7.13 -30.29 -32.17
N SER A 602 7.86 -29.20 -31.97
CA SER A 602 7.31 -27.85 -31.98
C SER A 602 7.92 -27.00 -33.09
N ILE A 603 7.06 -26.38 -33.90
CA ILE A 603 7.45 -25.55 -35.04
C ILE A 603 6.92 -24.14 -34.82
N TYR A 604 7.79 -23.15 -34.96
CA TYR A 604 7.40 -21.74 -35.02
C TYR A 604 7.22 -21.29 -36.47
N VAL A 605 6.15 -20.56 -36.74
CA VAL A 605 5.84 -19.96 -38.05
C VAL A 605 5.38 -18.53 -37.81
N GLU A 606 6.10 -17.56 -38.38
CA GLU A 606 5.64 -16.17 -38.37
C GLU A 606 4.23 -16.08 -38.97
N SER A 607 3.31 -15.33 -38.34
CA SER A 607 1.89 -15.35 -38.69
C SER A 607 1.66 -15.07 -40.19
N ASP A 608 2.41 -14.14 -40.77
CA ASP A 608 2.29 -13.74 -42.19
C ASP A 608 2.77 -14.84 -43.18
N ARG A 609 3.47 -15.87 -42.69
CA ARG A 609 3.97 -17.01 -43.47
C ARG A 609 3.14 -18.28 -43.32
N LEU A 610 2.01 -18.23 -42.61
CA LEU A 610 1.15 -19.40 -42.39
C LEU A 610 0.65 -20.01 -43.71
N ASP A 611 0.25 -19.18 -44.68
CA ASP A 611 -0.31 -19.66 -45.94
C ASP A 611 0.73 -20.44 -46.78
N SER A 612 1.98 -19.95 -46.86
CA SER A 612 3.06 -20.68 -47.54
C SER A 612 3.47 -21.94 -46.76
N PHE A 613 3.56 -21.86 -45.44
CA PHE A 613 3.89 -23.02 -44.60
C PHE A 613 2.87 -24.16 -44.78
N PHE A 614 1.57 -23.86 -44.71
CA PHE A 614 0.52 -24.89 -44.84
C PHE A 614 0.35 -25.43 -46.26
N SER A 615 0.69 -24.66 -47.29
CA SER A 615 0.62 -25.14 -48.67
C SER A 615 1.87 -25.91 -49.11
N GLU A 616 3.05 -25.51 -48.65
CA GLU A 616 4.32 -26.04 -49.16
C GLU A 616 5.01 -27.05 -48.23
N ILE A 617 4.88 -26.89 -46.91
CA ILE A 617 5.63 -27.67 -45.91
C ILE A 617 4.73 -28.66 -45.18
N TRP A 618 3.62 -28.20 -44.59
CA TRP A 618 2.70 -29.02 -43.80
C TRP A 618 2.27 -30.35 -44.46
N PRO A 619 1.97 -30.40 -45.78
CA PRO A 619 1.56 -31.65 -46.43
C PRO A 619 2.69 -32.69 -46.46
N LYS A 620 3.95 -32.23 -46.49
CA LYS A 620 5.15 -33.06 -46.60
C LYS A 620 5.64 -33.60 -45.26
N LEU A 621 5.26 -32.97 -44.15
CA LEU A 621 5.64 -33.40 -42.80
C LEU A 621 5.21 -34.85 -42.54
N SER A 622 6.14 -35.69 -42.11
CA SER A 622 5.99 -37.14 -41.93
C SER A 622 5.59 -37.54 -40.51
N GLY A 623 5.82 -36.67 -39.54
CA GLY A 623 5.44 -36.86 -38.14
C GLY A 623 3.92 -36.92 -37.94
N SER A 624 3.53 -37.44 -36.77
CA SER A 624 2.12 -37.67 -36.42
C SER A 624 1.57 -36.74 -35.34
N ARG A 625 2.43 -35.90 -34.73
CA ARG A 625 2.06 -34.94 -33.68
C ARG A 625 3.00 -33.73 -33.70
N TYR A 626 2.47 -32.60 -34.12
CA TYR A 626 3.16 -31.31 -34.14
C TYR A 626 2.43 -30.30 -33.26
N SER A 627 3.19 -29.53 -32.49
CA SER A 627 2.75 -28.30 -31.86
C SER A 627 3.19 -27.11 -32.70
N LEU A 628 2.27 -26.20 -33.02
CA LEU A 628 2.53 -25.02 -33.82
C LEU A 628 2.51 -23.76 -32.95
N ILE A 629 3.43 -22.84 -33.21
CA ILE A 629 3.44 -21.51 -32.60
C ILE A 629 3.41 -20.48 -33.74
N SER A 630 2.39 -19.62 -33.78
CA SER A 630 2.32 -18.53 -34.74
C SER A 630 2.18 -17.17 -34.07
N HIS A 631 3.14 -16.29 -34.33
CA HIS A 631 3.29 -14.99 -33.69
C HIS A 631 4.06 -14.02 -34.61
N ASN A 632 4.34 -12.82 -34.11
CA ASN A 632 5.15 -11.77 -34.75
C ASN A 632 4.61 -11.33 -36.11
N GLY A 633 3.29 -11.34 -36.27
CA GLY A 633 2.65 -10.83 -37.48
C GLY A 633 1.20 -10.46 -37.22
N ASP A 634 0.65 -9.63 -38.09
CA ASP A 634 -0.70 -9.08 -37.92
C ASP A 634 -1.80 -10.03 -38.41
N LEU A 635 -1.42 -11.12 -39.11
CA LEU A 635 -2.36 -12.07 -39.68
C LEU A 635 -3.26 -12.75 -38.62
N GLU A 636 -4.58 -12.70 -38.86
CA GLU A 636 -5.59 -13.29 -37.98
C GLU A 636 -5.75 -14.81 -38.24
N VAL A 637 -5.85 -15.59 -37.16
CA VAL A 637 -6.12 -17.04 -37.20
C VAL A 637 -7.62 -17.28 -36.99
N GLY A 638 -8.34 -17.33 -38.12
CA GLY A 638 -9.79 -17.48 -38.18
C GLY A 638 -10.27 -18.78 -38.86
N ALA A 639 -11.55 -18.80 -39.23
CA ALA A 639 -12.24 -19.99 -39.75
C ALA A 639 -11.58 -20.63 -40.99
N ARG A 640 -10.81 -19.86 -41.78
CA ARG A 640 -10.09 -20.38 -42.96
C ARG A 640 -9.09 -21.49 -42.63
N PHE A 641 -8.56 -21.53 -41.41
CA PHE A 641 -7.64 -22.58 -40.95
C PHE A 641 -8.37 -23.77 -40.31
N GLY A 642 -9.70 -23.84 -40.38
CA GLY A 642 -10.49 -24.92 -39.81
C GLY A 642 -10.07 -26.32 -40.29
N GLY A 643 -9.66 -26.46 -41.56
CA GLY A 643 -9.14 -27.72 -42.08
C GLY A 643 -7.87 -28.20 -41.38
N ILE A 644 -6.96 -27.27 -41.05
CA ILE A 644 -5.72 -27.56 -40.32
C ILE A 644 -6.02 -27.96 -38.88
N LEU A 645 -6.98 -27.30 -38.23
CA LEU A 645 -7.39 -27.62 -36.85
C LEU A 645 -7.99 -29.03 -36.73
N MET A 646 -8.58 -29.54 -37.81
CA MET A 646 -9.11 -30.90 -37.89
C MET A 646 -8.04 -31.94 -38.28
N ASP A 647 -6.87 -31.51 -38.74
CA ASP A 647 -5.79 -32.40 -39.15
C ASP A 647 -5.27 -33.18 -37.91
N PRO A 648 -5.19 -34.53 -37.97
CA PRO A 648 -4.67 -35.33 -36.88
C PRO A 648 -3.19 -35.07 -36.56
N LYS A 649 -2.41 -34.55 -37.52
CA LYS A 649 -1.00 -34.18 -37.29
C LYS A 649 -0.85 -33.05 -36.28
N LEU A 650 -1.83 -32.15 -36.17
CA LEU A 650 -1.81 -31.05 -35.23
C LEU A 650 -2.22 -31.54 -33.83
N GLU A 651 -1.34 -31.37 -32.84
CA GLU A 651 -1.61 -31.64 -31.43
C GLU A 651 -2.11 -30.36 -30.73
N LEU A 652 -1.38 -29.27 -30.91
CA LEU A 652 -1.64 -27.97 -30.29
C LEU A 652 -1.22 -26.84 -31.25
N TRP A 653 -1.92 -25.72 -31.24
CA TRP A 653 -1.55 -24.50 -31.93
C TRP A 653 -1.67 -23.31 -30.97
N LEU A 654 -0.54 -22.73 -30.60
CA LEU A 654 -0.47 -21.43 -29.93
C LEU A 654 -0.50 -20.33 -31.00
N ALA A 655 -1.56 -19.53 -31.06
CA ALA A 655 -1.74 -18.54 -32.12
C ALA A 655 -2.06 -17.14 -31.59
N GLN A 656 -1.25 -16.18 -31.99
CA GLN A 656 -1.61 -14.76 -31.91
C GLN A 656 -2.85 -14.47 -32.76
N ASN A 657 -3.63 -13.45 -32.40
CA ASN A 657 -4.77 -12.98 -33.20
C ASN A 657 -5.80 -14.08 -33.53
N ALA A 658 -6.02 -15.03 -32.62
CA ALA A 658 -7.05 -16.06 -32.79
C ALA A 658 -8.46 -15.46 -32.73
N LEU A 659 -9.32 -15.82 -33.70
CA LEU A 659 -10.71 -15.34 -33.82
C LEU A 659 -11.76 -16.45 -33.65
N ILE A 660 -11.32 -17.68 -33.42
CA ILE A 660 -12.17 -18.86 -33.28
C ILE A 660 -11.73 -19.68 -32.07
N SER A 661 -12.67 -20.41 -31.48
CA SER A 661 -12.38 -21.35 -30.39
C SER A 661 -12.30 -22.76 -30.95
N HIS A 662 -11.25 -23.49 -30.59
CA HIS A 662 -11.08 -24.90 -30.95
C HIS A 662 -10.23 -25.62 -29.89
N PRO A 663 -10.49 -26.90 -29.55
CA PRO A 663 -9.73 -27.60 -28.50
C PRO A 663 -8.22 -27.67 -28.72
N LYS A 664 -7.78 -27.62 -29.98
CA LYS A 664 -6.36 -27.60 -30.36
C LYS A 664 -5.78 -26.19 -30.55
N LEU A 665 -6.60 -25.15 -30.48
CA LEU A 665 -6.15 -23.76 -30.69
C LEU A 665 -6.18 -23.03 -29.35
N VAL A 666 -5.01 -22.57 -28.91
CA VAL A 666 -4.87 -21.74 -27.72
C VAL A 666 -4.44 -20.36 -28.18
N GLN A 667 -5.17 -19.35 -27.74
CA GLN A 667 -4.86 -17.97 -28.05
C GLN A 667 -3.56 -17.57 -27.34
N ALA A 668 -2.59 -17.08 -28.10
CA ALA A 668 -1.33 -16.54 -27.60
C ALA A 668 -1.40 -15.00 -27.55
N PRO A 669 -0.84 -14.38 -26.50
CA PRO A 669 -0.87 -12.94 -26.30
C PRO A 669 0.21 -12.27 -27.16
N ILE A 670 -0.08 -11.11 -27.76
CA ILE A 670 0.96 -10.32 -28.44
C ILE A 670 2.08 -9.87 -27.47
N GLY A 671 1.76 -9.67 -26.19
CA GLY A 671 2.73 -9.33 -25.15
C GLY A 671 3.35 -7.94 -25.31
N PHE A 672 4.54 -7.74 -24.71
CA PHE A 672 5.39 -6.58 -25.01
C PHE A 672 6.04 -6.72 -26.39
N ALA A 673 6.38 -5.59 -27.01
CA ALA A 673 7.05 -5.60 -28.31
C ALA A 673 8.43 -6.26 -28.25
N ASN A 674 8.90 -6.73 -29.40
CA ASN A 674 10.22 -7.35 -29.55
C ASN A 674 11.33 -6.30 -29.34
N SER A 675 12.51 -6.77 -28.94
CA SER A 675 13.64 -5.92 -28.54
C SER A 675 14.18 -5.00 -29.64
N GLU A 676 13.86 -5.29 -30.90
CA GLU A 676 14.17 -4.45 -32.07
C GLU A 676 13.43 -3.09 -32.07
N TRP A 677 12.31 -2.99 -31.33
CA TRP A 677 11.51 -1.76 -31.27
C TRP A 677 11.83 -0.96 -30.00
N PRO A 678 11.82 0.39 -30.05
CA PRO A 678 12.04 1.22 -28.86
C PRO A 678 11.04 1.00 -27.71
N HIS A 679 9.87 0.44 -28.01
CA HIS A 679 8.83 0.08 -27.04
C HIS A 679 8.83 -1.41 -26.65
N GLY A 680 9.91 -2.12 -26.99
CA GLY A 680 10.20 -3.50 -26.58
C GLY A 680 11.29 -3.60 -25.50
N ASP A 681 11.68 -2.48 -24.89
CA ASP A 681 12.66 -2.46 -23.81
C ASP A 681 12.06 -3.06 -22.53
N LEU A 682 12.40 -4.33 -22.28
CA LEU A 682 11.90 -5.06 -21.11
C LEU A 682 12.51 -4.59 -19.79
N ASP A 683 13.67 -3.92 -19.78
CA ASP A 683 14.22 -3.35 -18.54
C ASP A 683 13.36 -2.18 -18.09
N LEU A 684 13.02 -1.27 -19.00
CA LEU A 684 12.10 -0.16 -18.73
C LEU A 684 10.70 -0.66 -18.35
N ALA A 685 10.18 -1.68 -19.05
CA ALA A 685 8.90 -2.29 -18.71
C ALA A 685 8.91 -2.91 -17.31
N PHE A 686 9.93 -3.71 -17.00
CA PHE A 686 10.06 -4.37 -15.71
C PHE A 686 10.26 -3.38 -14.56
N GLU A 687 11.02 -2.31 -14.78
CA GLU A 687 11.19 -1.22 -13.83
C GLU A 687 9.86 -0.51 -13.55
N ALA A 688 9.08 -0.22 -14.59
CA ALA A 688 7.75 0.38 -14.44
C ALA A 688 6.79 -0.52 -13.65
N ILE A 689 6.79 -1.84 -13.93
CA ILE A 689 5.99 -2.84 -13.21
C ILE A 689 6.41 -2.92 -11.73
N SER A 690 7.72 -2.94 -11.46
CA SER A 690 8.25 -3.02 -10.10
C SER A 690 7.89 -1.80 -9.25
N LYS A 691 7.59 -0.66 -9.87
CA LYS A 691 7.16 0.57 -9.20
C LYS A 691 5.64 0.65 -8.97
N LEU A 692 4.83 -0.29 -9.45
CA LEU A 692 3.36 -0.21 -9.38
C LEU A 692 2.81 -0.10 -7.97
N ALA A 693 3.36 -0.87 -7.03
CA ALA A 693 3.01 -0.80 -5.62
C ALA A 693 3.12 0.61 -5.02
N LYS A 694 4.00 1.45 -5.60
CA LYS A 694 4.30 2.81 -5.18
C LYS A 694 3.46 3.86 -5.91
N ARG A 695 2.70 3.47 -6.94
CA ARG A 695 2.00 4.39 -7.85
C ARG A 695 0.50 4.34 -7.61
N ARG A 696 -0.04 5.46 -7.12
CA ARG A 696 -1.49 5.66 -7.04
C ARG A 696 -2.05 5.93 -8.44
N LYS A 697 -3.22 5.37 -8.74
CA LYS A 697 -3.99 5.72 -9.94
C LYS A 697 -4.68 7.06 -9.69
N THR A 698 -4.11 8.16 -10.18
CA THR A 698 -4.64 9.52 -9.99
C THR A 698 -5.56 9.95 -11.14
N GLU A 699 -5.37 9.36 -12.33
CA GLU A 699 -6.09 9.72 -13.54
C GLU A 699 -7.15 8.68 -13.89
N LEU A 700 -8.26 9.11 -14.50
CA LEU A 700 -9.36 8.21 -14.84
C LEU A 700 -9.07 7.39 -16.11
N LEU A 701 -8.80 8.04 -17.24
CA LEU A 701 -8.75 7.40 -18.56
C LEU A 701 -7.54 7.87 -19.39
N HIS A 702 -6.72 6.93 -19.86
CA HIS A 702 -5.71 7.18 -20.88
C HIS A 702 -6.30 6.98 -22.28
N LEU A 703 -6.27 8.00 -23.12
CA LEU A 703 -7.04 8.07 -24.37
C LEU A 703 -6.21 8.29 -25.65
N ASP A 704 -4.88 8.30 -25.54
CA ASP A 704 -3.98 8.53 -26.68
C ASP A 704 -3.55 7.22 -27.35
N PHE A 705 -3.78 7.01 -28.65
CA PHE A 705 -3.26 5.89 -29.45
C PHE A 705 -2.88 6.33 -30.88
N SER A 706 -2.12 5.49 -31.59
CA SER A 706 -1.81 5.72 -33.02
C SER A 706 -3.07 5.66 -33.88
N LEU A 707 -3.35 6.71 -34.65
CA LEU A 707 -4.57 6.80 -35.47
C LEU A 707 -4.45 6.11 -36.85
N GLU A 708 -3.24 5.72 -37.26
CA GLU A 708 -2.93 5.30 -38.63
C GLU A 708 -2.89 3.77 -38.80
N THR A 709 -3.01 3.03 -37.71
CA THR A 709 -2.84 1.56 -37.67
C THR A 709 -4.15 0.80 -37.87
N HIS A 710 -5.29 1.48 -37.96
CA HIS A 710 -6.57 0.86 -38.34
C HIS A 710 -7.56 1.96 -38.75
N GLU A 711 -8.42 1.66 -39.74
CA GLU A 711 -9.37 2.64 -40.30
C GLU A 711 -10.41 3.15 -39.28
N SER A 712 -10.75 2.36 -38.27
CA SER A 712 -11.73 2.74 -37.23
C SER A 712 -11.16 3.72 -36.19
N ARG A 713 -9.83 3.78 -36.01
CA ARG A 713 -9.19 4.51 -34.91
C ARG A 713 -9.46 6.02 -34.90
N PRO A 714 -9.48 6.75 -36.03
CA PRO A 714 -9.89 8.14 -36.05
C PRO A 714 -11.30 8.38 -35.50
N GLN A 715 -12.25 7.49 -35.83
CA GLN A 715 -13.62 7.57 -35.33
C GLN A 715 -13.69 7.29 -33.82
N VAL A 716 -13.00 6.25 -33.33
CA VAL A 716 -12.93 5.93 -31.89
C VAL A 716 -12.36 7.11 -31.09
N SER A 717 -11.25 7.68 -31.54
CA SER A 717 -10.61 8.84 -30.90
C SER A 717 -11.57 10.03 -30.83
N ARG A 718 -12.32 10.29 -31.91
CA ARG A 718 -13.31 11.37 -31.96
C ARG A 718 -14.43 11.15 -30.93
N ILE A 719 -15.07 9.98 -30.94
CA ILE A 719 -16.20 9.66 -30.05
C ILE A 719 -15.80 9.81 -28.58
N VAL A 720 -14.68 9.20 -28.18
CA VAL A 720 -14.28 9.23 -26.77
C VAL A 720 -13.78 10.60 -26.35
N ARG A 721 -13.07 11.35 -27.22
CA ARG A 721 -12.66 12.73 -26.89
C ARG A 721 -13.84 13.70 -26.77
N GLU A 722 -14.91 13.49 -27.54
CA GLU A 722 -16.17 14.24 -27.36
C GLU A 722 -16.79 13.95 -25.98
N ALA A 723 -16.81 12.69 -25.54
CA ALA A 723 -17.31 12.30 -24.21
C ALA A 723 -16.42 12.81 -23.05
N PHE A 724 -15.12 13.00 -23.29
CA PHE A 724 -14.14 13.51 -22.32
C PHE A 724 -13.63 14.92 -22.73
N ALA A 725 -14.56 15.83 -23.04
CA ALA A 725 -14.22 17.20 -23.39
C ALA A 725 -13.36 17.87 -22.30
N GLY A 726 -12.24 18.49 -22.71
CA GLY A 726 -11.25 19.10 -21.80
C GLY A 726 -10.01 18.25 -21.53
N SER A 727 -9.96 17.00 -22.02
CA SER A 727 -8.72 16.22 -22.02
C SER A 727 -7.61 16.88 -22.85
N PRO A 728 -6.33 16.75 -22.44
CA PRO A 728 -5.21 17.34 -23.18
C PRO A 728 -5.13 16.81 -24.61
N PRO A 729 -4.60 17.62 -25.55
CA PRO A 729 -4.35 17.16 -26.91
C PRO A 729 -3.33 16.03 -26.92
N ARG A 730 -3.44 15.15 -27.92
CA ARG A 730 -2.49 14.05 -28.11
C ARG A 730 -1.06 14.62 -28.23
N PRO A 731 -0.07 14.07 -27.52
CA PRO A 731 1.32 14.47 -27.66
C PRO A 731 1.80 14.33 -29.10
N ASN A 732 2.48 15.36 -29.61
CA ASN A 732 3.18 15.35 -30.89
C ASN A 732 4.55 16.04 -30.72
N PRO A 733 5.68 15.30 -30.80
CA PRO A 733 5.81 13.89 -31.16
C PRO A 733 5.28 12.92 -30.07
N PRO A 734 5.16 11.61 -30.38
CA PRO A 734 4.86 10.57 -29.38
C PRO A 734 5.85 10.58 -28.20
N LEU A 735 5.36 10.20 -27.02
CA LEU A 735 6.18 10.14 -25.80
C LEU A 735 7.24 9.03 -25.91
N PRO A 736 8.45 9.23 -25.31
CA PRO A 736 9.39 8.14 -25.09
C PRO A 736 8.75 7.00 -24.29
N PHE A 737 9.19 5.76 -24.52
CA PHE A 737 8.55 4.57 -23.94
C PHE A 737 8.50 4.60 -22.41
N GLU A 738 9.60 4.97 -21.73
CA GLU A 738 9.64 5.12 -20.27
C GLU A 738 8.58 6.11 -19.75
N THR A 739 8.54 7.31 -20.35
CA THR A 739 7.57 8.35 -19.98
C THR A 739 6.14 7.91 -20.27
N TYR A 740 5.92 7.20 -21.38
CA TYR A 740 4.63 6.62 -21.72
C TYR A 740 4.17 5.60 -20.66
N LEU A 741 5.01 4.64 -20.27
CA LEU A 741 4.70 3.67 -19.22
C LEU A 741 4.42 4.38 -17.89
N GLU A 742 5.14 5.45 -17.59
CA GLU A 742 4.87 6.26 -16.41
C GLU A 742 3.49 6.91 -16.46
N VAL A 743 3.15 7.58 -17.56
CA VAL A 743 1.83 8.20 -17.76
C VAL A 743 0.75 7.13 -17.69
N LEU A 744 0.88 6.03 -18.43
CA LEU A 744 -0.09 4.93 -18.45
C LEU A 744 -0.33 4.37 -17.05
N SER A 745 0.73 4.14 -16.27
CA SER A 745 0.63 3.55 -14.93
C SER A 745 -0.16 4.40 -13.92
N ARG A 746 -0.38 5.70 -14.17
CA ARG A 746 -1.18 6.59 -13.32
C ARG A 746 -2.68 6.55 -13.61
N HIS A 747 -3.09 5.91 -14.71
CA HIS A 747 -4.49 5.86 -15.12
C HIS A 747 -5.20 4.61 -14.59
N ARG A 748 -6.50 4.72 -14.30
CA ARG A 748 -7.37 3.58 -13.96
C ARG A 748 -7.73 2.76 -15.20
N PHE A 749 -8.05 3.43 -16.30
CA PHE A 749 -8.46 2.82 -17.56
C PHE A 749 -7.59 3.29 -18.72
N ALA A 750 -7.51 2.52 -19.79
CA ALA A 750 -6.86 2.93 -21.03
C ALA A 750 -7.58 2.39 -22.28
N LEU A 751 -7.72 3.25 -23.29
CA LEU A 751 -8.26 2.84 -24.60
C LEU A 751 -7.28 1.92 -25.33
N CYS A 752 -7.75 0.72 -25.67
CA CYS A 752 -7.00 -0.29 -26.41
C CYS A 752 -7.77 -0.74 -27.68
N PRO A 753 -8.11 0.16 -28.61
CA PRO A 753 -8.75 -0.23 -29.87
C PRO A 753 -7.81 -1.09 -30.72
N ARG A 754 -8.36 -2.01 -31.52
CA ARG A 754 -7.59 -2.87 -32.43
C ARG A 754 -6.61 -2.07 -33.30
N GLY A 755 -5.45 -2.64 -33.59
CA GLY A 755 -4.48 -2.10 -34.55
C GLY A 755 -4.63 -2.79 -35.89
N ASN A 756 -3.50 -3.05 -36.56
CA ASN A 756 -3.46 -3.92 -37.72
C ASN A 756 -4.05 -5.30 -37.35
N GLY A 757 -3.51 -5.91 -36.29
CA GLY A 757 -4.10 -7.06 -35.60
C GLY A 757 -5.19 -6.71 -34.58
N ILE A 758 -5.97 -7.73 -34.19
CA ILE A 758 -7.01 -7.62 -33.17
C ILE A 758 -6.43 -7.49 -31.75
N ASP A 759 -5.29 -8.12 -31.47
CA ASP A 759 -4.54 -7.99 -30.22
C ASP A 759 -3.57 -6.81 -30.30
N THR A 760 -3.27 -6.15 -29.18
CA THR A 760 -2.37 -4.98 -29.16
C THR A 760 -1.38 -5.02 -28.01
N HIS A 761 -0.14 -4.60 -28.23
CA HIS A 761 0.87 -4.48 -27.16
C HIS A 761 0.34 -3.70 -25.94
N ARG A 762 -0.42 -2.64 -26.22
CA ARG A 762 -1.04 -1.80 -25.19
C ARG A 762 -1.95 -2.57 -24.25
N LEU A 763 -2.75 -3.50 -24.76
CA LEU A 763 -3.62 -4.31 -23.91
C LEU A 763 -2.76 -4.98 -22.82
N TRP A 764 -1.65 -5.58 -23.20
CA TRP A 764 -0.73 -6.26 -22.29
C TRP A 764 0.05 -5.30 -21.40
N GLU A 765 0.55 -4.17 -21.93
CA GLU A 765 1.16 -3.11 -21.13
C GLU A 765 0.22 -2.63 -20.02
N CYS A 766 -1.08 -2.44 -20.32
CA CYS A 766 -2.10 -2.06 -19.35
C CYS A 766 -2.25 -3.13 -18.27
N LEU A 767 -2.44 -4.38 -18.67
CA LEU A 767 -2.59 -5.50 -17.74
C LEU A 767 -1.39 -5.63 -16.82
N TYR A 768 -0.16 -5.59 -17.35
CA TYR A 768 1.05 -5.64 -16.54
C TYR A 768 1.21 -4.44 -15.61
N LEU A 769 0.71 -3.26 -16.00
CA LEU A 769 0.71 -2.04 -15.19
C LEU A 769 -0.51 -1.89 -14.26
N GLY A 770 -1.38 -2.90 -14.15
CA GLY A 770 -2.60 -2.82 -13.34
C GLY A 770 -3.54 -1.70 -13.79
N VAL A 771 -3.58 -1.40 -15.09
CA VAL A 771 -4.53 -0.49 -15.75
C VAL A 771 -5.57 -1.36 -16.43
N THR A 772 -6.86 -1.05 -16.30
CA THR A 772 -7.93 -1.80 -16.97
C THR A 772 -8.01 -1.39 -18.44
N PRO A 773 -7.64 -2.25 -19.42
CA PRO A 773 -7.81 -1.94 -20.83
C PRO A 773 -9.29 -1.94 -21.22
N ILE A 774 -9.70 -0.94 -21.99
CA ILE A 774 -11.02 -0.86 -22.63
C ILE A 774 -10.86 -1.35 -24.07
N VAL A 775 -11.59 -2.42 -24.43
CA VAL A 775 -11.50 -3.07 -25.73
C VAL A 775 -12.90 -3.32 -26.31
N GLU A 776 -12.97 -3.35 -27.63
CA GLU A 776 -14.21 -3.71 -28.34
C GLU A 776 -14.51 -5.21 -28.17
N ARG A 777 -15.79 -5.54 -28.01
CA ARG A 777 -16.24 -6.93 -27.86
C ARG A 777 -16.05 -7.70 -29.16
N SER A 778 -15.35 -8.82 -29.08
CA SER A 778 -15.10 -9.75 -30.18
C SER A 778 -14.82 -11.14 -29.61
N LYS A 779 -14.86 -12.19 -30.44
CA LYS A 779 -14.49 -13.55 -29.96
C LYS A 779 -13.09 -13.61 -29.33
N HIS A 780 -12.15 -12.81 -29.86
CA HIS A 780 -10.80 -12.68 -29.33
C HIS A 780 -10.78 -12.10 -27.91
N THR A 781 -11.46 -10.96 -27.72
CA THR A 781 -11.48 -10.25 -26.44
C THR A 781 -12.40 -10.94 -25.41
N GLU A 782 -13.47 -11.59 -25.85
CA GLU A 782 -14.31 -12.42 -24.99
C GLU A 782 -13.56 -13.65 -24.47
N HIS A 783 -12.72 -14.27 -25.29
CA HIS A 783 -11.85 -15.36 -24.82
C HIS A 783 -10.93 -14.89 -23.69
N TRP A 784 -10.32 -13.71 -23.83
CA TRP A 784 -9.55 -13.10 -22.74
C TRP A 784 -10.37 -12.84 -21.47
N ALA A 785 -11.59 -12.34 -21.61
CA ALA A 785 -12.51 -12.17 -20.48
C ALA A 785 -12.87 -13.50 -19.80
N THR A 786 -12.95 -14.61 -20.54
CA THR A 786 -13.21 -15.95 -19.94
C THR A 786 -12.06 -16.50 -19.12
N LEU A 787 -10.85 -15.93 -19.29
CA LEU A 787 -9.67 -16.23 -18.48
C LEU A 787 -9.51 -15.26 -17.30
N ASP A 788 -10.61 -14.61 -16.91
CA ASP A 788 -10.70 -13.62 -15.84
C ASP A 788 -9.79 -12.40 -16.03
N LEU A 789 -9.33 -12.10 -17.25
CA LEU A 789 -8.53 -10.91 -17.49
C LEU A 789 -9.35 -9.64 -17.21
N PRO A 790 -8.78 -8.63 -16.50
CA PRO A 790 -9.48 -7.45 -16.03
C PRO A 790 -9.61 -6.43 -17.16
N ILE A 791 -10.37 -6.80 -18.19
CA ILE A 791 -10.64 -6.02 -19.39
C ILE A 791 -12.08 -5.50 -19.36
N LEU A 792 -12.28 -4.25 -19.78
CA LEU A 792 -13.60 -3.67 -19.95
C LEU A 792 -14.04 -3.84 -21.41
N LEU A 793 -15.00 -4.73 -21.65
CA LEU A 793 -15.61 -4.95 -22.96
C LEU A 793 -16.67 -3.89 -23.24
N VAL A 794 -16.62 -3.29 -24.43
CA VAL A 794 -17.66 -2.38 -24.95
C VAL A 794 -18.22 -2.93 -26.27
N ASP A 795 -19.52 -2.84 -26.45
CA ASP A 795 -20.17 -3.19 -27.72
C ASP A 795 -20.12 -1.98 -28.68
N ASP A 796 -20.16 -0.76 -28.14
CA ASP A 796 -19.93 0.48 -28.86
C ASP A 796 -19.05 1.46 -28.05
N TRP A 797 -18.16 2.19 -28.72
CA TRP A 797 -17.24 3.13 -28.08
C TRP A 797 -17.94 4.34 -27.43
N SER A 798 -19.19 4.63 -27.79
CA SER A 798 -20.02 5.65 -27.12
C SER A 798 -20.39 5.28 -25.70
N GLU A 799 -20.29 4.00 -25.32
CA GLU A 799 -20.52 3.56 -23.95
C GLU A 799 -19.36 3.93 -22.99
N VAL A 800 -18.24 4.44 -23.51
CA VAL A 800 -17.13 4.91 -22.70
C VAL A 800 -17.45 6.31 -22.19
N THR A 801 -18.14 6.40 -21.06
CA THR A 801 -18.46 7.65 -20.37
C THR A 801 -17.81 7.74 -19.00
N ARG A 802 -17.67 8.97 -18.46
CA ARG A 802 -17.10 9.19 -17.14
C ARG A 802 -17.85 8.42 -16.05
N GLU A 803 -19.18 8.47 -16.09
CA GLU A 803 -20.06 7.84 -15.10
C GLU A 803 -19.88 6.32 -15.08
N ARG A 804 -19.81 5.68 -16.27
CA ARG A 804 -19.60 4.24 -16.37
C ARG A 804 -18.24 3.83 -15.83
N LEU A 805 -17.18 4.58 -16.16
CA LEU A 805 -15.84 4.28 -15.68
C LEU A 805 -15.69 4.51 -14.17
N GLU A 806 -16.33 5.54 -13.62
CA GLU A 806 -16.32 5.83 -12.18
C GLU A 806 -17.10 4.78 -11.39
N ALA A 807 -18.24 4.29 -11.92
CA ALA A 807 -19.03 3.21 -11.33
C ALA A 807 -18.39 1.81 -11.48
N HIS A 808 -17.45 1.63 -12.40
CA HIS A 808 -16.78 0.35 -12.61
C HIS A 808 -15.80 0.04 -11.48
N VAL A 809 -16.07 -1.05 -10.77
CA VAL A 809 -15.17 -1.60 -9.74
C VAL A 809 -14.11 -2.45 -10.45
N PRO A 810 -12.82 -2.09 -10.37
CA PRO A 810 -11.77 -2.88 -10.99
C PRO A 810 -11.77 -4.30 -10.43
N GLN A 811 -11.61 -5.30 -11.31
CA GLN A 811 -11.36 -6.67 -10.89
C GLN A 811 -9.99 -6.80 -10.22
N SER A 812 -9.79 -7.89 -9.47
CA SER A 812 -8.60 -8.15 -8.66
C SER A 812 -7.29 -7.96 -9.43
N SER A 813 -6.24 -7.63 -8.69
CA SER A 813 -4.94 -7.35 -9.27
C SER A 813 -4.42 -8.55 -10.06
N PRO A 814 -3.82 -8.31 -11.24
CA PRO A 814 -3.11 -9.33 -11.97
C PRO A 814 -2.07 -9.98 -11.08
N PRO A 815 -1.57 -11.15 -11.50
CA PRO A 815 -1.59 -11.66 -12.88
C PRO A 815 -2.16 -13.04 -13.06
N TYR A 816 -2.70 -13.17 -14.26
CA TYR A 816 -3.45 -14.30 -14.76
C TYR A 816 -2.50 -15.24 -15.49
N ALA A 817 -2.82 -16.52 -15.56
CA ALA A 817 -1.96 -17.51 -16.22
C ALA A 817 -1.61 -17.12 -17.66
N SER A 818 -2.53 -16.45 -18.37
CA SER A 818 -2.34 -15.93 -19.73
C SER A 818 -1.28 -14.82 -19.83
N MET A 819 -0.88 -14.19 -18.72
CA MET A 819 0.16 -13.17 -18.68
C MET A 819 1.57 -13.72 -18.40
N LEU A 820 1.74 -15.05 -18.29
CA LEU A 820 2.99 -15.66 -17.84
C LEU A 820 3.62 -16.55 -18.90
N MET A 821 4.90 -16.31 -19.21
CA MET A 821 5.66 -17.18 -20.12
C MET A 821 5.68 -18.64 -19.67
N SER A 822 5.73 -18.90 -18.35
CA SER A 822 5.71 -20.26 -17.80
C SER A 822 4.43 -21.04 -18.12
N SER A 823 3.31 -20.37 -18.38
CA SER A 823 2.07 -21.04 -18.80
C SER A 823 2.20 -21.64 -20.20
N TYR A 824 2.75 -20.87 -21.15
CA TYR A 824 2.94 -21.33 -22.53
C TYR A 824 4.03 -22.40 -22.63
N ARG A 825 5.11 -22.27 -21.84
CA ARG A 825 6.16 -23.31 -21.77
C ARG A 825 5.59 -24.66 -21.32
N ARG A 826 4.73 -24.67 -20.30
CA ARG A 826 4.08 -25.90 -19.78
C ARG A 826 3.11 -26.55 -20.78
N MET A 827 2.53 -25.78 -21.70
CA MET A 827 1.64 -26.33 -22.72
C MET A 827 2.41 -27.08 -23.81
N LEU A 828 3.66 -26.71 -24.04
CA LEU A 828 4.51 -27.28 -25.09
C LEU A 828 5.44 -28.41 -24.60
N SER A 829 5.68 -28.50 -23.29
CA SER A 829 6.39 -29.62 -22.63
C SER A 829 5.49 -30.85 -22.51
#